data_AF-A0A803TSG4-F1
#
_entry.id   AF-A0A803TSG4-F1
#
_cell.length_a   1.000
_cell.length_b   1.000
_cell.length_c   1.000
_cell.angle_alpha   90.00
_cell.angle_beta   90.00
_cell.angle_gamma   90.00
#
_symmetry.space_group_name_H-M   'P 1'
#
loop_
_entity.id
_entity.type
_entity.pdbx_description
1 polymer ?
#
loop_
_entity_poly.entity_id
_entity_poly.type
_entity_poly.pdbx_seq_one_letter_code
_entity_poly.pdbx_strand_id
1 'polypeptide(L)'
;TFNAFPCLFSRCSASTAKSLLFRFIPILTWLPRYPVKEWLLGDIISGFSVGIMHLPQGLAYSLLAGLPPVVGLYSAFYPVLVYFFFGTSRHISVGPFAVISVMIGSITDSLEPSGKFMEADNDTNVPILNEAKRDAARVQLAAALTFLVGIFQIALGLLQFGFLATYLSEPLVRGYTTAAAIQVLISQLKYVIGVELEEYAGPLALIYTFLELCSKLPKTNVGTLVTSLIAIISILIVKKISDKLGKRIPVPIPTELLTIIIATGISYGAKLNGRFNISVVGEIPSGLVPPKAPVVSYFGQVIGNAFAIAVVSYVICVSLGKIFAFKHGYKVDSNQELIALGLSNFVGGFFQCYSIGCSMSRSLVQESTGGHSQVSAAVSCLLLLVTILKISELFRELPKAILAAIILVNLKGMFKQFKDIHTLWKSNFVDLLIWLVTFVATILLNLDMGLGVAVVFSLLTVIFRTQMPHYSILGQVSKTGIYKDAAEYQKAEEIPGVKIFRSSATIYFANAALYEEALKTKCGIDVEHLIEKKKKALKKKHNKDKKEEKKAKEPRGDTTANGPSGSVDDQKYQNLKQPQSSDQPGLMALGLEKPPFHSIILDFSPVNFVDTVSIKTLKNIFKDFQEIEVNVFLVGYSVISQLERGNFFSQNITKHHLFASLHHAVMLYPVLRTHPPPH
;
A
#
# COMPACT_ATOMS: atom_id res chain seq x y z
N THR A 1 -12.33 14.76 -1.78
CA THR A 1 -12.35 15.94 -2.65
C THR A 1 -11.82 15.56 -4.03
N PHE A 2 -12.68 14.96 -4.85
CA PHE A 2 -12.42 14.60 -6.25
C PHE A 2 -12.74 15.81 -7.14
N ASN A 3 -11.82 16.77 -7.26
CA ASN A 3 -11.91 17.86 -8.25
C ASN A 3 -10.70 17.77 -9.19
N ALA A 4 -10.51 16.62 -9.83
CA ALA A 4 -9.34 16.35 -10.67
C ALA A 4 -9.43 16.97 -12.07
N PHE A 5 -10.63 17.34 -12.55
CA PHE A 5 -10.80 17.82 -13.91
C PHE A 5 -11.83 18.97 -14.05
N PRO A 6 -11.49 20.21 -13.68
CA PRO A 6 -12.31 21.36 -14.08
C PRO A 6 -12.26 21.61 -15.60
N CYS A 7 -11.14 21.25 -16.27
CA CYS A 7 -10.89 21.64 -17.66
C CYS A 7 -11.30 20.63 -18.74
N LEU A 8 -11.74 19.41 -18.40
CA LEU A 8 -12.17 18.45 -19.44
C LEU A 8 -13.62 18.69 -19.91
N PHE A 9 -14.41 19.49 -19.17
CA PHE A 9 -15.81 19.77 -19.49
C PHE A 9 -16.22 21.25 -19.44
N SER A 10 -15.37 22.19 -19.01
CA SER A 10 -15.74 23.62 -19.00
C SER A 10 -14.56 24.57 -19.25
N ARG A 11 -14.85 25.70 -19.92
CA ARG A 11 -13.93 26.73 -20.45
C ARG A 11 -12.72 26.97 -19.54
N CYS A 12 -11.54 26.54 -19.99
CA CYS A 12 -10.29 26.69 -19.23
C CYS A 12 -9.85 28.17 -19.30
N SER A 13 -9.94 28.90 -18.18
CA SER A 13 -9.37 30.24 -18.06
C SER A 13 -7.84 30.19 -18.17
N ALA A 14 -7.21 31.22 -18.74
CA ALA A 14 -5.75 31.33 -18.84
C ALA A 14 -5.05 31.18 -17.48
N SER A 15 -5.71 31.60 -16.40
CA SER A 15 -5.24 31.41 -15.02
C SER A 15 -5.19 29.93 -14.61
N THR A 16 -6.19 29.15 -15.00
CA THR A 16 -6.25 27.70 -14.71
C THR A 16 -5.18 26.95 -15.50
N ALA A 17 -4.99 27.29 -16.78
CA ALA A 17 -3.92 26.71 -17.61
C ALA A 17 -2.53 27.01 -17.03
N LYS A 18 -2.28 28.24 -16.59
CA LYS A 18 -1.04 28.63 -15.91
C LYS A 18 -0.82 27.86 -14.61
N SER A 19 -1.86 27.71 -13.77
CA SER A 19 -1.79 26.92 -12.54
C SER A 19 -1.52 25.44 -12.81
N LEU A 20 -2.10 24.89 -13.88
CA LEU A 20 -1.90 23.50 -14.29
C LEU A 20 -0.45 23.27 -14.76
N LEU A 21 0.08 24.18 -15.56
CA LEU A 21 1.46 24.13 -16.05
C LEU A 21 2.48 24.09 -14.90
N PHE A 22 2.33 24.97 -13.90
CA PHE A 22 3.21 24.98 -12.72
C PHE A 22 3.07 23.73 -11.85
N ARG A 23 1.92 23.05 -11.89
CA ARG A 23 1.72 21.79 -11.16
C ARG A 23 2.40 20.62 -11.87
N PHE A 24 2.26 20.52 -13.20
CA PHE A 24 2.85 19.43 -13.98
C PHE A 24 4.36 19.60 -14.20
N ILE A 25 4.88 20.82 -14.19
CA ILE A 25 6.31 21.11 -14.39
C ILE A 25 6.86 21.87 -13.17
N PRO A 26 7.16 21.17 -12.06
CA PRO A 26 7.60 21.79 -10.81
C PRO A 26 8.88 22.62 -10.93
N ILE A 27 9.79 22.31 -11.87
CA ILE A 27 11.01 23.10 -12.09
C ILE A 27 10.74 24.59 -12.32
N LEU A 28 9.62 24.94 -12.96
CA LEU A 28 9.24 26.32 -13.21
C LEU A 28 8.85 27.07 -11.91
N THR A 29 8.57 26.35 -10.83
CA THR A 29 8.20 26.93 -9.53
C THR A 29 9.40 27.14 -8.61
N TRP A 30 10.34 26.20 -8.58
CA TRP A 30 11.45 26.22 -7.63
C TRP A 30 12.72 26.83 -8.21
N LEU A 31 13.01 26.64 -9.51
CA LEU A 31 14.24 27.14 -10.13
C LEU A 31 14.35 28.69 -10.09
N PRO A 32 13.27 29.47 -10.34
CA PRO A 32 13.34 30.93 -10.21
C PRO A 32 13.54 31.43 -8.77
N ARG A 33 13.25 30.59 -7.77
CA ARG A 33 13.38 30.89 -6.34
C ARG A 33 14.63 30.26 -5.72
N TYR A 34 15.55 29.77 -6.54
CA TYR A 34 16.73 29.05 -6.09
C TYR A 34 17.78 30.01 -5.51
N PRO A 35 18.15 29.88 -4.22
CA PRO A 35 19.16 30.74 -3.59
C PRO A 35 20.56 30.30 -4.00
N VAL A 36 21.03 30.84 -5.14
CA VAL A 36 22.31 30.47 -5.78
C VAL A 36 23.51 30.54 -4.83
N LYS A 37 23.60 31.58 -3.99
CA LYS A 37 24.74 31.79 -3.10
C LYS A 37 24.85 30.74 -1.98
N GLU A 38 23.73 30.19 -1.54
CA GLU A 38 23.67 29.29 -0.39
C GLU A 38 23.66 27.82 -0.82
N TRP A 39 22.88 27.47 -1.85
CA TRP A 39 22.63 26.06 -2.18
C TRP A 39 23.53 25.51 -3.29
N LEU A 40 24.09 26.36 -4.17
CA LEU A 40 24.78 25.88 -5.37
C LEU A 40 26.01 25.03 -5.05
N LEU A 41 26.82 25.46 -4.07
CA LEU A 41 28.03 24.72 -3.70
C LEU A 41 27.69 23.35 -3.11
N GLY A 42 26.67 23.28 -2.23
CA GLY A 42 26.18 22.02 -1.67
C GLY A 42 25.57 21.10 -2.73
N ASP A 43 24.79 21.64 -3.67
CA ASP A 43 24.22 20.87 -4.78
C ASP A 43 25.28 20.34 -5.76
N ILE A 44 26.35 21.10 -5.99
CA ILE A 44 27.48 20.64 -6.82
C ILE A 44 28.22 19.49 -6.13
N ILE A 45 28.63 19.67 -4.86
CA ILE A 45 29.38 18.65 -4.10
C ILE A 45 28.54 17.38 -3.95
N SER A 46 27.26 17.53 -3.63
CA SER A 46 26.34 16.40 -3.52
C SER A 46 26.09 15.74 -4.86
N GLY A 47 25.94 16.51 -5.95
CA GLY A 47 25.77 15.97 -7.29
C GLY A 47 26.97 15.16 -7.78
N PHE A 48 28.19 15.63 -7.55
CA PHE A 48 29.40 14.83 -7.80
C PHE A 48 29.43 13.57 -6.94
N SER A 49 29.14 13.68 -5.65
CA SER A 49 29.16 12.54 -4.73
C SER A 49 28.15 11.45 -5.12
N VAL A 50 26.92 11.86 -5.47
CA VAL A 50 25.84 10.97 -5.93
C VAL A 50 26.15 10.39 -7.32
N GLY A 51 26.68 11.21 -8.24
CA GLY A 51 27.09 10.75 -9.56
C GLY A 51 28.19 9.69 -9.49
N ILE A 52 29.17 9.88 -8.59
CA ILE A 52 30.21 8.87 -8.33
C ILE A 52 29.60 7.56 -7.81
N MET A 53 28.55 7.59 -7.00
CA MET A 53 27.84 6.38 -6.56
C MET A 53 27.00 5.73 -7.67
N HIS A 54 26.51 6.51 -8.64
CA HIS A 54 25.74 5.98 -9.76
C HIS A 54 26.57 5.06 -10.67
N LEU A 55 27.87 5.33 -10.85
CA LEU A 55 28.75 4.49 -11.67
C LEU A 55 28.78 3.01 -11.23
N PRO A 56 29.28 2.68 -10.02
CA PRO A 56 29.37 1.29 -9.55
C PRO A 56 27.99 0.64 -9.47
N GLN A 57 27.01 1.36 -8.93
CA GLN A 57 25.67 0.82 -8.70
C GLN A 57 24.92 0.58 -10.00
N GLY A 58 25.03 1.49 -10.97
CA GLY A 58 24.44 1.33 -12.30
C GLY A 58 24.97 0.07 -12.97
N LEU A 59 26.29 -0.07 -13.10
CA LEU A 59 26.93 -1.23 -13.71
C LEU A 59 26.51 -2.55 -13.04
N ALA A 60 26.55 -2.58 -11.70
CA ALA A 60 26.24 -3.77 -10.93
C ALA A 60 24.75 -4.15 -11.00
N TYR A 61 23.85 -3.15 -10.95
CA TYR A 61 22.41 -3.39 -10.99
C TYR A 61 21.90 -3.80 -12.38
N SER A 62 22.52 -3.36 -13.48
CA SER A 62 22.21 -3.93 -14.80
C SER A 62 22.53 -5.43 -14.88
N LEU A 63 23.61 -5.89 -14.23
CA LEU A 63 23.94 -7.32 -14.19
C LEU A 63 22.89 -8.12 -13.39
N LEU A 64 22.32 -7.53 -12.32
CA LEU A 64 21.17 -8.12 -11.62
C LEU A 64 19.92 -8.23 -12.50
N ALA A 65 19.75 -7.29 -13.43
CA ALA A 65 18.65 -7.30 -14.39
C ALA A 65 18.91 -8.21 -15.61
N GLY A 66 20.03 -8.95 -15.62
CA GLY A 66 20.40 -9.78 -16.78
C GLY A 66 20.80 -8.99 -18.02
N LEU A 67 21.14 -7.70 -17.86
CA LEU A 67 21.45 -6.75 -18.94
C LEU A 67 22.95 -6.41 -19.00
N PRO A 68 23.44 -5.94 -20.16
CA PRO A 68 24.78 -5.39 -20.28
C PRO A 68 25.02 -4.23 -19.30
N PRO A 69 26.22 -4.13 -18.70
CA PRO A 69 26.54 -3.07 -17.73
C PRO A 69 26.27 -1.64 -18.19
N VAL A 70 26.45 -1.36 -19.49
CA VAL A 70 26.23 -0.03 -20.08
C VAL A 70 24.80 0.47 -19.90
N VAL A 71 23.82 -0.44 -19.89
CA VAL A 71 22.41 -0.07 -19.76
C VAL A 71 22.12 0.50 -18.39
N GLY A 72 22.84 0.05 -17.36
CA GLY A 72 22.81 0.64 -16.03
C GLY A 72 23.24 2.10 -16.01
N LEU A 73 24.25 2.46 -16.81
CA LEU A 73 24.69 3.86 -16.93
C LEU A 73 23.66 4.72 -17.67
N TYR A 74 23.03 4.19 -18.73
CA TYR A 74 21.94 4.88 -19.43
C TYR A 74 20.73 5.11 -18.50
N SER A 75 20.33 4.10 -17.74
CA SER A 75 19.26 4.19 -16.74
C SER A 75 19.59 5.15 -15.60
N ALA A 76 20.86 5.39 -15.30
CA ALA A 76 21.30 6.39 -14.32
C ALA A 76 21.37 7.82 -14.90
N PHE A 77 21.32 7.96 -16.24
CA PHE A 77 21.44 9.24 -16.93
C PHE A 77 20.07 9.76 -17.42
N TYR A 78 19.45 9.11 -18.41
CA TYR A 78 18.26 9.66 -19.07
C TYR A 78 17.05 9.82 -18.13
N PRO A 79 16.64 8.78 -17.37
CA PRO A 79 15.49 8.91 -16.48
C PRO A 79 15.73 9.90 -15.35
N VAL A 80 16.97 10.00 -14.85
CA VAL A 80 17.34 10.93 -13.76
C VAL A 80 17.29 12.38 -14.25
N LEU A 81 17.73 12.62 -15.50
CA LEU A 81 17.61 13.93 -16.13
C LEU A 81 16.14 14.33 -16.33
N VAL A 82 15.26 13.39 -16.68
CA VAL A 82 13.82 13.68 -16.78
C VAL A 82 13.24 14.00 -15.40
N TYR A 83 13.61 13.22 -14.38
CA TYR A 83 13.15 13.44 -13.02
C TYR A 83 13.52 14.84 -12.47
N PHE A 84 14.68 15.39 -12.86
CA PHE A 84 15.08 16.77 -12.52
C PHE A 84 14.02 17.83 -12.89
N PHE A 85 13.34 17.67 -14.03
CA PHE A 85 12.33 18.62 -14.50
C PHE A 85 10.98 18.44 -13.79
N PHE A 86 10.57 17.18 -13.55
CA PHE A 86 9.20 16.84 -13.17
C PHE A 86 9.03 16.49 -11.68
N GLY A 87 10.11 16.15 -10.98
CA GLY A 87 10.10 15.74 -9.57
C GLY A 87 9.77 16.88 -8.60
N THR A 88 9.10 16.55 -7.51
CA THR A 88 8.77 17.49 -6.42
C THR A 88 9.67 17.31 -5.19
N SER A 89 10.18 16.10 -4.97
CA SER A 89 11.10 15.84 -3.88
C SER A 89 12.48 16.43 -4.16
N ARG A 90 13.08 17.09 -3.16
CA ARG A 90 14.36 17.80 -3.30
C ARG A 90 15.60 16.94 -3.04
N HIS A 91 15.46 15.88 -2.24
CA HIS A 91 16.60 15.13 -1.68
C HIS A 91 16.67 13.67 -2.18
N ILE A 92 15.62 13.18 -2.85
CA ILE A 92 15.65 11.79 -3.32
C ILE A 92 16.52 11.67 -4.57
N SER A 93 17.33 10.62 -4.58
CA SER A 93 18.19 10.24 -5.70
C SER A 93 17.56 9.07 -6.46
N VAL A 94 16.97 9.40 -7.59
CA VAL A 94 16.35 8.46 -8.53
C VAL A 94 17.41 7.84 -9.43
N GLY A 95 17.23 6.58 -9.84
CA GLY A 95 18.15 5.86 -10.74
C GLY A 95 18.02 4.34 -10.60
N PRO A 96 18.97 3.55 -11.12
CA PRO A 96 19.02 2.10 -10.94
C PRO A 96 18.85 1.68 -9.47
N PHE A 97 18.03 0.67 -9.22
CA PHE A 97 17.74 0.15 -7.88
C PHE A 97 17.70 -1.37 -7.87
N ALA A 98 18.28 -1.99 -6.83
CA ALA A 98 18.48 -3.43 -6.74
C ALA A 98 17.17 -4.23 -6.86
N VAL A 99 16.11 -3.80 -6.17
CA VAL A 99 14.83 -4.53 -6.16
C VAL A 99 14.18 -4.53 -7.55
N ILE A 100 14.12 -3.36 -8.20
CA ILE A 100 13.57 -3.25 -9.56
C ILE A 100 14.44 -4.05 -10.55
N SER A 101 15.76 -4.06 -10.35
CA SER A 101 16.68 -4.81 -11.21
C SER A 101 16.44 -6.32 -11.11
N VAL A 102 16.21 -6.86 -9.90
CA VAL A 102 15.84 -8.29 -9.74
C VAL A 102 14.48 -8.60 -10.35
N MET A 103 13.48 -7.72 -10.20
CA MET A 103 12.17 -7.91 -10.85
C MET A 103 12.29 -7.98 -12.37
N ILE A 104 13.14 -7.15 -12.97
CA ILE A 104 13.39 -7.18 -14.41
C ILE A 104 14.20 -8.42 -14.78
N GLY A 105 15.22 -8.78 -13.98
CA GLY A 105 16.04 -9.97 -14.15
C GLY A 105 15.22 -11.26 -14.22
N SER A 106 14.25 -11.43 -13.32
CA SER A 106 13.36 -12.60 -13.36
C SER A 106 12.52 -12.67 -14.65
N ILE A 107 12.20 -11.53 -15.26
CA ILE A 107 11.43 -11.47 -16.51
C ILE A 107 12.34 -11.75 -17.70
N THR A 108 13.57 -11.21 -17.71
CA THR A 108 14.55 -11.50 -18.75
C THR A 108 14.94 -12.97 -18.75
N ASP A 109 15.11 -13.56 -17.58
CA ASP A 109 15.45 -14.98 -17.41
C ASP A 109 14.27 -15.87 -17.85
N SER A 110 13.02 -15.45 -17.62
CA SER A 110 11.84 -16.21 -18.03
C SER A 110 11.53 -16.12 -19.53
N LEU A 111 11.64 -14.93 -20.14
CA LEU A 111 11.21 -14.69 -21.52
C LEU A 111 12.35 -14.81 -22.53
N GLU A 112 13.56 -14.46 -22.15
CA GLU A 112 14.77 -14.54 -22.99
C GLU A 112 15.88 -15.31 -22.27
N PRO A 113 15.65 -16.61 -21.93
CA PRO A 113 16.63 -17.43 -21.26
C PRO A 113 17.87 -17.67 -22.13
N SER A 114 19.03 -17.78 -21.49
CA SER A 114 20.32 -17.97 -22.18
C SER A 114 20.32 -19.19 -23.13
N GLY A 115 19.55 -20.24 -22.82
CA GLY A 115 19.41 -21.45 -23.66
C GLY A 115 18.86 -21.21 -25.07
N LYS A 116 18.07 -20.15 -25.29
CA LYS A 116 17.52 -19.81 -26.63
C LYS A 116 18.57 -19.31 -27.63
N PHE A 117 19.71 -18.87 -27.13
CA PHE A 117 20.78 -18.22 -27.91
C PHE A 117 22.03 -19.10 -28.03
N MET A 118 21.89 -20.41 -27.75
CA MET A 118 22.95 -21.37 -28.00
C MET A 118 22.98 -21.69 -29.50
N GLU A 119 24.10 -21.39 -30.15
CA GLU A 119 24.34 -21.68 -31.56
C GLU A 119 25.39 -22.80 -31.65
N ALA A 120 25.18 -23.75 -32.56
CA ALA A 120 26.18 -24.80 -32.81
C ALA A 120 27.37 -24.18 -33.54
N ASP A 121 28.56 -24.33 -32.97
CA ASP A 121 29.78 -23.93 -33.64
C ASP A 121 30.07 -24.89 -34.82
N ASN A 122 30.31 -24.32 -36.01
CA ASN A 122 30.54 -25.10 -37.23
C ASN A 122 31.79 -25.99 -37.14
N ASP A 123 32.75 -25.66 -36.26
CA ASP A 123 34.02 -26.38 -36.13
C ASP A 123 34.07 -27.37 -34.96
N THR A 124 33.33 -27.14 -33.85
CA THR A 124 33.50 -27.96 -32.63
C THR A 124 32.26 -28.74 -32.16
N ASN A 125 31.09 -28.60 -32.80
CA ASN A 125 29.81 -29.19 -32.35
C ASN A 125 29.44 -28.88 -30.88
N VAL A 126 30.17 -27.99 -30.21
CA VAL A 126 29.85 -27.50 -28.87
C VAL A 126 28.91 -26.32 -29.04
N PRO A 127 27.76 -26.29 -28.34
CA PRO A 127 26.87 -25.14 -28.38
C PRO A 127 27.57 -23.95 -27.69
N ILE A 128 27.83 -22.88 -28.45
CA ILE A 128 28.41 -21.63 -27.94
C ILE A 128 27.29 -20.61 -27.77
N LEU A 129 27.32 -19.88 -26.66
CA LEU A 129 26.34 -18.84 -26.38
C LEU A 129 26.65 -17.57 -27.20
N ASN A 130 25.69 -17.13 -28.02
CA ASN A 130 25.79 -15.85 -28.70
C ASN A 130 25.37 -14.71 -27.75
N GLU A 131 26.32 -14.24 -26.92
CA GLU A 131 26.07 -13.19 -25.91
C GLU A 131 25.51 -11.90 -26.52
N ALA A 132 25.99 -11.48 -27.69
CA ALA A 132 25.55 -10.24 -28.34
C ALA A 132 24.06 -10.28 -28.74
N LYS A 133 23.59 -11.41 -29.29
CA LYS A 133 22.17 -11.58 -29.65
C LYS A 133 21.28 -11.65 -28.42
N ARG A 134 21.68 -12.41 -27.40
CA ARG A 134 20.96 -12.51 -26.12
C ARG A 134 20.81 -11.13 -25.49
N ASP A 135 21.91 -10.39 -25.37
CA ASP A 135 21.95 -9.10 -24.73
C ASP A 135 21.09 -8.08 -25.49
N ALA A 136 21.14 -8.09 -26.83
CA ALA A 136 20.27 -7.24 -27.64
C ALA A 136 18.77 -7.52 -27.41
N ALA A 137 18.36 -8.79 -27.36
CA ALA A 137 16.98 -9.18 -27.07
C ALA A 137 16.54 -8.78 -25.66
N ARG A 138 17.37 -9.03 -24.65
CA ARG A 138 17.08 -8.65 -23.25
C ARG A 138 16.95 -7.14 -23.08
N VAL A 139 17.78 -6.34 -23.77
CA VAL A 139 17.68 -4.88 -23.77
C VAL A 139 16.38 -4.40 -24.42
N GLN A 140 15.94 -5.03 -25.52
CA GLN A 140 14.66 -4.70 -26.15
C GLN A 140 13.47 -5.03 -25.25
N LEU A 141 13.50 -6.19 -24.58
CA LEU A 141 12.50 -6.60 -23.61
C LEU A 141 12.43 -5.63 -22.42
N ALA A 142 13.59 -5.29 -21.83
CA ALA A 142 13.66 -4.35 -20.71
C ALA A 142 13.17 -2.95 -21.10
N ALA A 143 13.49 -2.47 -22.31
CA ALA A 143 13.01 -1.20 -22.83
C ALA A 143 11.48 -1.18 -23.01
N ALA A 144 10.91 -2.26 -23.58
CA ALA A 144 9.45 -2.43 -23.74
C ALA A 144 8.73 -2.47 -22.39
N LEU A 145 9.25 -3.24 -21.44
CA LEU A 145 8.73 -3.30 -20.08
C LEU A 145 8.76 -1.92 -19.41
N THR A 146 9.88 -1.21 -19.51
CA THR A 146 10.09 0.10 -18.87
C THR A 146 9.20 1.19 -19.45
N PHE A 147 9.01 1.17 -20.76
CA PHE A 147 8.05 2.03 -21.43
C PHE A 147 6.63 1.82 -20.90
N LEU A 148 6.19 0.56 -20.76
CA LEU A 148 4.87 0.21 -20.24
C LEU A 148 4.70 0.57 -18.75
N VAL A 149 5.75 0.38 -17.94
CA VAL A 149 5.82 0.89 -16.55
C VAL A 149 5.56 2.40 -16.51
N GLY A 150 6.21 3.15 -17.40
CA GLY A 150 6.03 4.60 -17.52
C GLY A 150 4.59 4.98 -17.85
N ILE A 151 3.96 4.28 -18.80
CA ILE A 151 2.53 4.49 -19.15
C ILE A 151 1.63 4.25 -17.94
N PHE A 152 1.81 3.13 -17.23
CA PHE A 152 0.99 2.83 -16.04
C PHE A 152 1.16 3.90 -14.97
N GLN A 153 2.39 4.35 -14.70
CA GLN A 153 2.65 5.39 -13.71
C GLN A 153 2.01 6.73 -14.12
N ILE A 154 2.15 7.15 -15.38
CA ILE A 154 1.49 8.36 -15.89
C ILE A 154 -0.03 8.25 -15.76
N ALA A 155 -0.62 7.12 -16.19
CA ALA A 155 -2.06 6.88 -16.12
C ALA A 155 -2.57 6.93 -14.68
N LEU A 156 -1.93 6.22 -13.75
CA LEU A 156 -2.28 6.23 -12.34
C LEU A 156 -2.12 7.63 -11.71
N GLY A 157 -1.10 8.39 -12.12
CA GLY A 157 -0.88 9.76 -11.69
C GLY A 157 -1.97 10.73 -12.17
N LEU A 158 -2.39 10.61 -13.44
CA LEU A 158 -3.48 11.40 -14.03
C LEU A 158 -4.84 11.07 -13.40
N LEU A 159 -5.08 9.79 -13.07
CA LEU A 159 -6.27 9.33 -12.34
C LEU A 159 -6.23 9.68 -10.83
N GLN A 160 -5.17 10.35 -10.36
CA GLN A 160 -4.94 10.70 -8.96
C GLN A 160 -4.93 9.50 -7.98
N PHE A 161 -4.42 8.35 -8.45
CA PHE A 161 -4.17 7.17 -7.61
C PHE A 161 -2.98 7.33 -6.67
N GLY A 162 -2.46 8.55 -6.47
CA GLY A 162 -1.38 8.81 -5.52
C GLY A 162 -1.73 8.44 -4.07
N PHE A 163 -3.02 8.30 -3.76
CA PHE A 163 -3.49 7.76 -2.48
C PHE A 163 -3.06 6.30 -2.24
N LEU A 164 -2.75 5.51 -3.28
CA LEU A 164 -2.35 4.11 -3.17
C LEU A 164 -1.13 3.92 -2.25
N ALA A 165 -0.21 4.90 -2.25
CA ALA A 165 0.94 4.90 -1.34
C ALA A 165 0.54 4.97 0.16
N THR A 166 -0.69 5.36 0.47
CA THR A 166 -1.23 5.38 1.85
C THR A 166 -1.62 3.98 2.33
N TYR A 167 -1.94 3.07 1.41
CA TYR A 167 -2.37 1.70 1.73
C TYR A 167 -1.21 0.72 1.88
N LEU A 168 0.00 1.11 1.49
CA LEU A 168 1.21 0.30 1.62
C LEU A 168 1.94 0.70 2.89
N SER A 169 1.67 -0.04 3.95
CA SER A 169 2.20 0.23 5.28
C SER A 169 3.73 0.11 5.32
N GLU A 170 4.37 0.86 6.21
CA GLU A 170 5.81 0.79 6.41
C GLU A 170 6.33 -0.63 6.75
N PRO A 171 5.64 -1.43 7.60
CA PRO A 171 5.99 -2.83 7.83
C PRO A 171 5.98 -3.69 6.56
N LEU A 172 4.99 -3.48 5.67
CA LEU A 172 4.93 -4.18 4.38
C LEU A 172 6.16 -3.83 3.53
N VAL A 173 6.45 -2.54 3.34
CA VAL A 173 7.59 -2.11 2.51
C VAL A 173 8.91 -2.63 3.06
N ARG A 174 9.11 -2.60 4.38
CA ARG A 174 10.33 -3.11 5.03
C ARG A 174 10.46 -4.63 4.93
N GLY A 175 9.37 -5.39 5.12
CA GLY A 175 9.37 -6.84 4.94
C GLY A 175 9.68 -7.22 3.49
N TYR A 176 9.10 -6.49 2.54
CA TYR A 176 9.36 -6.65 1.10
C TYR A 176 10.81 -6.37 0.73
N THR A 177 11.40 -5.24 1.17
CA THR A 177 12.79 -4.92 0.86
C THR A 177 13.79 -5.86 1.52
N THR A 178 13.46 -6.42 2.70
CA THR A 178 14.30 -7.42 3.37
C THR A 178 14.31 -8.73 2.58
N ALA A 179 13.15 -9.20 2.11
CA ALA A 179 13.06 -10.37 1.25
C ALA A 179 13.78 -10.16 -0.09
N ALA A 180 13.60 -8.99 -0.72
CA ALA A 180 14.32 -8.62 -1.93
C ALA A 180 15.84 -8.61 -1.73
N ALA A 181 16.33 -8.17 -0.57
CA ALA A 181 17.76 -8.21 -0.25
C ALA A 181 18.32 -9.64 -0.19
N ILE A 182 17.55 -10.62 0.29
CA ILE A 182 17.93 -12.04 0.25
C ILE A 182 18.00 -12.55 -1.19
N GLN A 183 17.02 -12.18 -2.02
CA GLN A 183 17.04 -12.56 -3.44
C GLN A 183 18.24 -11.98 -4.18
N VAL A 184 18.55 -10.70 -3.93
CA VAL A 184 19.76 -10.05 -4.47
C VAL A 184 21.00 -10.77 -3.98
N LEU A 185 21.10 -11.09 -2.67
CA LEU A 185 22.24 -11.82 -2.10
C LEU A 185 22.48 -13.14 -2.84
N ILE A 186 21.46 -14.00 -2.96
CA ILE A 186 21.57 -15.30 -3.63
C ILE A 186 21.94 -15.11 -5.11
N SER A 187 21.31 -14.17 -5.80
CA SER A 187 21.58 -13.87 -7.22
C SER A 187 23.00 -13.36 -7.47
N GLN A 188 23.65 -12.76 -6.45
CA GLN A 188 25.02 -12.26 -6.55
C GLN A 188 26.09 -13.31 -6.20
N LEU A 189 25.73 -14.39 -5.50
CA LEU A 189 26.70 -15.41 -5.10
C LEU A 189 27.35 -16.09 -6.32
N LYS A 190 26.65 -16.22 -7.46
CA LYS A 190 27.22 -16.75 -8.71
C LYS A 190 28.45 -15.97 -9.20
N TYR A 191 28.44 -14.64 -9.05
CA TYR A 191 29.58 -13.77 -9.41
C TYR A 191 30.68 -13.72 -8.35
N VAL A 192 30.35 -13.99 -7.09
CA VAL A 192 31.32 -14.07 -5.98
C VAL A 192 32.14 -15.35 -6.06
N ILE A 193 31.47 -16.46 -6.39
CA ILE A 193 32.03 -17.81 -6.49
C ILE A 193 32.61 -18.06 -7.90
N GLY A 194 32.09 -17.38 -8.93
CA GLY A 194 32.53 -17.55 -10.31
C GLY A 194 32.01 -18.83 -10.94
N VAL A 195 30.72 -19.12 -10.74
CA VAL A 195 30.02 -20.28 -11.32
C VAL A 195 28.85 -19.83 -12.18
N GLU A 196 28.58 -20.57 -13.24
CA GLU A 196 27.40 -20.38 -14.08
C GLU A 196 26.24 -21.20 -13.53
N LEU A 197 25.11 -20.54 -13.27
CA LEU A 197 23.87 -21.15 -12.77
C LEU A 197 22.82 -21.16 -13.87
N GLU A 198 21.91 -22.13 -13.80
CA GLU A 198 20.73 -22.14 -14.63
C GLU A 198 19.76 -21.03 -14.20
N GLU A 199 18.96 -20.57 -15.16
CA GLU A 199 17.99 -19.50 -14.98
C GLU A 199 16.63 -20.13 -14.64
N TYR A 200 16.24 -20.09 -13.36
CA TYR A 200 14.93 -20.58 -12.90
C TYR A 200 13.90 -19.45 -12.82
N ALA A 201 12.69 -19.72 -13.34
CA ALA A 201 11.55 -18.81 -13.28
C ALA A 201 10.37 -19.42 -12.52
N GLY A 202 9.53 -18.55 -11.95
CA GLY A 202 8.29 -18.95 -11.25
C GLY A 202 8.44 -19.16 -9.73
N PRO A 203 7.37 -19.62 -9.05
CA PRO A 203 7.38 -19.82 -7.60
C PRO A 203 8.52 -20.75 -7.17
N LEU A 204 9.12 -20.46 -6.02
CA LEU A 204 10.25 -21.21 -5.44
C LEU A 204 11.56 -21.14 -6.25
N ALA A 205 11.64 -20.33 -7.32
CA ALA A 205 12.86 -20.16 -8.12
C ALA A 205 14.10 -19.83 -7.29
N LEU A 206 13.94 -19.02 -6.23
CA LEU A 206 15.02 -18.70 -5.31
C LEU A 206 15.61 -19.94 -4.62
N ILE A 207 14.76 -20.88 -4.22
CA ILE A 207 15.16 -22.12 -3.54
C ILE A 207 15.90 -23.02 -4.52
N TYR A 208 15.39 -23.18 -5.75
CA TYR A 208 16.07 -23.96 -6.78
C TYR A 208 17.45 -23.37 -7.12
N THR A 209 17.54 -22.05 -7.29
CA THR A 209 18.81 -21.35 -7.53
C THR A 209 19.80 -21.58 -6.38
N PHE A 210 19.32 -21.56 -5.13
CA PHE A 210 20.16 -21.80 -3.96
C PHE A 210 20.63 -23.27 -3.86
N LEU A 211 19.78 -24.23 -4.17
CA LEU A 211 20.13 -25.66 -4.19
C LEU A 211 21.14 -25.97 -5.30
N GLU A 212 20.95 -25.40 -6.48
CA GLU A 212 21.89 -25.53 -7.60
C GLU A 212 23.24 -24.90 -7.25
N LEU A 213 23.24 -23.71 -6.63
CA LEU A 213 24.45 -23.07 -6.15
C LEU A 213 25.22 -23.95 -5.16
N CYS A 214 24.52 -24.55 -4.19
CA CYS A 214 25.12 -25.50 -3.25
C CYS A 214 25.71 -26.72 -3.98
N SER A 215 25.04 -27.20 -5.02
CA SER A 215 25.47 -28.36 -5.83
C SER A 215 26.69 -28.05 -6.69
N LYS A 216 26.79 -26.82 -7.22
CA LYS A 216 27.91 -26.35 -8.06
C LYS A 216 29.08 -25.75 -7.27
N LEU A 217 28.99 -25.69 -5.95
CA LEU A 217 30.06 -25.19 -5.07
C LEU A 217 31.43 -25.87 -5.29
N PRO A 218 31.54 -27.17 -5.61
CA PRO A 218 32.83 -27.78 -5.93
C PRO A 218 33.48 -27.26 -7.23
N LYS A 219 32.70 -26.68 -8.15
CA LYS A 219 33.18 -26.13 -9.45
C LYS A 219 33.57 -24.65 -9.37
N THR A 220 33.85 -24.16 -8.17
CA THR A 220 34.18 -22.75 -7.89
C THR A 220 35.47 -22.31 -8.57
N ASN A 221 35.46 -21.11 -9.16
CA ASN A 221 36.69 -20.47 -9.60
C ASN A 221 37.40 -19.81 -8.40
N VAL A 222 38.50 -20.40 -7.97
CA VAL A 222 39.29 -19.94 -6.81
C VAL A 222 39.78 -18.50 -6.99
N GLY A 223 40.20 -18.10 -8.20
CA GLY A 223 40.65 -16.74 -8.47
C GLY A 223 39.54 -15.71 -8.27
N THR A 224 38.33 -16.04 -8.72
CA THR A 224 37.14 -15.20 -8.53
C THR A 224 36.76 -15.09 -7.05
N LEU A 225 36.78 -16.21 -6.32
CA LEU A 225 36.47 -16.25 -4.89
C LEU A 225 37.45 -15.43 -4.04
N VAL A 226 38.76 -15.57 -4.29
CA VAL A 226 39.78 -14.79 -3.57
C VAL A 226 39.64 -13.30 -3.87
N THR A 227 39.40 -12.95 -5.14
CA THR A 227 39.21 -11.56 -5.57
C THR A 227 37.98 -10.94 -4.91
N SER A 228 36.85 -11.64 -4.88
CA SER A 228 35.62 -11.16 -4.25
C SER A 228 35.74 -11.05 -2.74
N LEU A 229 36.42 -12.00 -2.06
CA LEU A 229 36.65 -11.94 -0.63
C LEU A 229 37.53 -10.75 -0.23
N ILE A 230 38.65 -10.54 -0.94
CA ILE A 230 39.53 -9.37 -0.74
C ILE A 230 38.76 -8.07 -0.99
N ALA A 231 37.93 -8.02 -2.03
CA ALA A 231 37.09 -6.86 -2.31
C ALA A 231 36.09 -6.57 -1.19
N ILE A 232 35.37 -7.59 -0.69
CA ILE A 232 34.43 -7.41 0.42
C ILE A 232 35.15 -6.89 1.67
N ILE A 233 36.26 -7.51 2.05
CA ILE A 233 37.04 -7.13 3.24
C ILE A 233 37.58 -5.70 3.09
N SER A 234 38.17 -5.37 1.93
CA SER A 234 38.70 -4.03 1.67
C SER A 234 37.61 -2.96 1.69
N ILE A 235 36.47 -3.17 1.03
CA ILE A 235 35.34 -2.22 1.06
C ILE A 235 34.85 -2.02 2.50
N LEU A 236 34.73 -3.07 3.30
CA LEU A 236 34.31 -2.97 4.70
C LEU A 236 35.30 -2.18 5.57
N ILE A 237 36.61 -2.42 5.38
CA ILE A 237 37.67 -1.69 6.09
C ILE A 237 37.63 -0.22 5.69
N VAL A 238 37.61 0.08 4.39
CA VAL A 238 37.60 1.47 3.88
C VAL A 238 36.33 2.20 4.32
N LYS A 239 35.15 1.55 4.33
CA LYS A 239 33.93 2.15 4.89
C LYS A 239 34.07 2.45 6.38
N LYS A 240 34.61 1.54 7.18
CA LYS A 240 34.83 1.76 8.62
C LYS A 240 35.82 2.90 8.89
N ILE A 241 36.85 3.04 8.06
CA ILE A 241 37.80 4.16 8.11
C ILE A 241 37.10 5.45 7.69
N SER A 242 36.35 5.43 6.59
CA SER A 242 35.58 6.57 6.09
C SER A 242 34.56 7.05 7.11
N ASP A 243 33.87 6.16 7.83
CA ASP A 243 32.91 6.54 8.89
C ASP A 243 33.60 7.22 10.08
N LYS A 244 34.80 6.78 10.45
CA LYS A 244 35.61 7.41 11.51
C LYS A 244 36.16 8.76 11.06
N LEU A 245 36.66 8.83 9.83
CA LEU A 245 37.31 10.01 9.26
C LEU A 245 36.30 11.06 8.78
N GLY A 246 35.08 10.65 8.44
CA GLY A 246 33.95 11.51 8.09
C GLY A 246 33.49 12.43 9.23
N LYS A 247 33.93 12.17 10.47
CA LYS A 247 33.80 13.15 11.56
C LYS A 247 34.70 14.37 11.40
N ARG A 248 35.74 14.30 10.56
CA ARG A 248 36.72 15.37 10.32
C ARG A 248 36.69 15.94 8.90
N ILE A 249 36.17 15.21 7.91
CA ILE A 249 36.14 15.63 6.51
C ILE A 249 34.68 15.91 6.10
N PRO A 250 34.39 17.04 5.43
CA PRO A 250 33.03 17.45 5.06
C PRO A 250 32.40 16.60 3.92
N VAL A 251 33.19 15.85 3.17
CA VAL A 251 32.73 15.03 2.02
C VAL A 251 33.00 13.55 2.29
N PRO A 252 32.02 12.65 2.14
CA PRO A 252 32.21 11.22 2.30
C PRO A 252 33.13 10.67 1.22
N ILE A 253 34.05 9.79 1.61
CA ILE A 253 35.01 9.21 0.66
C ILE A 253 34.25 8.24 -0.26
N PRO A 254 34.38 8.36 -1.59
CA PRO A 254 33.70 7.47 -2.54
C PRO A 254 34.37 6.09 -2.58
N THR A 255 34.14 5.30 -1.53
CA THR A 255 34.76 3.98 -1.32
C THR A 255 34.53 3.01 -2.48
N GLU A 256 33.35 3.06 -3.09
CA GLU A 256 32.96 2.19 -4.20
C GLU A 256 33.76 2.50 -5.47
N LEU A 257 33.92 3.78 -5.83
CA LEU A 257 34.70 4.19 -7.00
C LEU A 257 36.18 3.89 -6.83
N LEU A 258 36.76 4.19 -5.66
CA LEU A 258 38.16 3.89 -5.39
C LEU A 258 38.44 2.39 -5.53
N THR A 259 37.51 1.56 -5.04
CA THR A 259 37.60 0.11 -5.19
C THR A 259 37.58 -0.31 -6.66
N ILE A 260 36.69 0.26 -7.47
CA ILE A 260 36.65 -0.01 -8.92
C ILE A 260 37.97 0.39 -9.59
N ILE A 261 38.46 1.61 -9.36
CA ILE A 261 39.69 2.10 -10.01
C ILE A 261 40.89 1.20 -9.66
N ILE A 262 41.07 0.89 -8.37
CA ILE A 262 42.17 0.03 -7.91
C ILE A 262 42.02 -1.39 -8.46
N ALA A 263 40.81 -1.97 -8.37
CA ALA A 263 40.58 -3.33 -8.83
C ALA A 263 40.74 -3.48 -10.35
N THR A 264 40.29 -2.50 -11.14
CA THR A 264 40.53 -2.45 -12.59
C THR A 264 42.02 -2.36 -12.90
N GLY A 265 42.77 -1.50 -12.20
CA GLY A 265 44.22 -1.36 -12.39
C GLY A 265 44.97 -2.66 -12.08
N ILE A 266 44.60 -3.34 -10.99
CA ILE A 266 45.14 -4.67 -10.63
C ILE A 266 44.75 -5.71 -11.68
N SER A 267 43.49 -5.71 -12.13
CA SER A 267 42.99 -6.65 -13.13
C SER A 267 43.74 -6.56 -14.45
N TYR A 268 43.95 -5.32 -14.92
CA TYR A 268 44.72 -5.02 -16.12
C TYR A 268 46.20 -5.41 -15.97
N GLY A 269 46.86 -4.99 -14.88
CA GLY A 269 48.28 -5.26 -14.66
C GLY A 269 48.62 -6.73 -14.44
N ALA A 270 47.77 -7.45 -13.69
CA ALA A 270 47.96 -8.87 -13.39
C ALA A 270 47.35 -9.81 -14.46
N LYS A 271 46.64 -9.26 -15.45
CA LYS A 271 45.89 -10.01 -16.47
C LYS A 271 45.01 -11.10 -15.85
N LEU A 272 44.16 -10.69 -14.91
CA LEU A 272 43.35 -11.61 -14.09
C LEU A 272 42.41 -12.49 -14.92
N ASN A 273 41.82 -11.94 -16.00
CA ASN A 273 41.01 -12.71 -16.93
C ASN A 273 41.84 -13.82 -17.62
N GLY A 274 42.95 -13.45 -18.26
CA GLY A 274 43.76 -14.42 -19.01
C GLY A 274 44.47 -15.47 -18.15
N ARG A 275 44.82 -15.17 -16.88
CA ARG A 275 45.55 -16.11 -16.00
C ARG A 275 44.66 -16.95 -15.10
N PHE A 276 43.57 -16.39 -14.60
CA PHE A 276 42.71 -17.02 -13.59
C PHE A 276 41.27 -17.24 -14.08
N ASN A 277 41.00 -16.97 -15.36
CA ASN A 277 39.69 -17.10 -16.00
C ASN A 277 38.59 -16.35 -15.22
N ILE A 278 38.91 -15.17 -14.70
CA ILE A 278 37.97 -14.34 -13.94
C ILE A 278 37.07 -13.59 -14.92
N SER A 279 35.76 -13.74 -14.77
CA SER A 279 34.79 -13.07 -15.63
C SER A 279 34.86 -11.54 -15.46
N VAL A 280 35.17 -10.84 -16.55
CA VAL A 280 35.19 -9.37 -16.61
C VAL A 280 33.95 -8.81 -17.29
N VAL A 281 33.76 -7.49 -17.17
CA VAL A 281 32.64 -6.75 -17.78
C VAL A 281 32.66 -6.84 -19.31
N GLY A 282 33.84 -6.79 -19.94
CA GLY A 282 33.97 -6.88 -21.40
C GLY A 282 33.82 -5.53 -22.10
N GLU A 283 33.64 -5.54 -23.41
CA GLU A 283 33.56 -4.30 -24.20
C GLU A 283 32.28 -3.51 -23.90
N ILE A 284 32.46 -2.23 -23.59
CA ILE A 284 31.37 -1.29 -23.36
C ILE A 284 31.33 -0.33 -24.55
N PRO A 285 30.22 -0.26 -25.30
CA PRO A 285 30.11 0.66 -26.42
C PRO A 285 30.20 2.10 -25.91
N SER A 286 31.19 2.85 -26.40
CA SER A 286 31.36 4.28 -26.11
C SER A 286 30.35 5.10 -26.91
N GLY A 287 29.70 6.06 -26.27
CA GLY A 287 28.75 6.97 -26.93
C GLY A 287 27.32 6.85 -26.45
N LEU A 288 26.45 7.71 -27.00
CA LEU A 288 25.02 7.66 -26.75
C LEU A 288 24.32 6.85 -27.84
N VAL A 289 23.39 5.99 -27.43
CA VAL A 289 22.57 5.22 -28.36
C VAL A 289 21.41 6.09 -28.86
N PRO A 290 21.12 6.13 -30.17
CA PRO A 290 19.95 6.84 -30.69
C PRO A 290 18.66 6.26 -30.12
N PRO A 291 17.60 7.09 -29.98
CA PRO A 291 16.32 6.62 -29.48
C PRO A 291 15.72 5.56 -30.42
N LYS A 292 15.23 4.46 -29.84
CA LYS A 292 14.55 3.37 -30.55
C LYS A 292 13.16 3.17 -29.98
N ALA A 293 12.18 2.95 -30.85
CA ALA A 293 10.83 2.62 -30.42
C ALA A 293 10.82 1.26 -29.69
N PRO A 294 10.17 1.14 -28.52
CA PRO A 294 10.05 -0.13 -27.82
C PRO A 294 9.21 -1.14 -28.61
N VAL A 295 9.61 -2.41 -28.57
CA VAL A 295 8.99 -3.46 -29.38
C VAL A 295 7.63 -3.86 -28.78
N VAL A 296 6.55 -3.62 -29.52
CA VAL A 296 5.17 -3.80 -29.07
C VAL A 296 4.78 -5.27 -28.86
N SER A 297 5.47 -6.22 -29.51
CA SER A 297 5.19 -7.66 -29.38
C SER A 297 5.30 -8.17 -27.93
N TYR A 298 6.16 -7.57 -27.12
CA TYR A 298 6.33 -7.94 -25.71
C TYR A 298 5.21 -7.43 -24.80
N PHE A 299 4.43 -6.41 -25.21
CA PHE A 299 3.50 -5.72 -24.30
C PHE A 299 2.46 -6.67 -23.69
N GLY A 300 1.91 -7.59 -24.49
CA GLY A 300 0.93 -8.56 -24.01
C GLY A 300 1.49 -9.53 -22.95
N GLN A 301 2.78 -9.87 -23.04
CA GLN A 301 3.44 -10.82 -22.14
C GLN A 301 3.88 -10.16 -20.82
N VAL A 302 4.20 -8.87 -20.85
CA VAL A 302 4.79 -8.15 -19.70
C VAL A 302 3.84 -7.21 -18.98
N ILE A 303 2.56 -7.15 -19.38
CA ILE A 303 1.60 -6.17 -18.85
C ILE A 303 1.40 -6.25 -17.34
N GLY A 304 1.25 -7.46 -16.77
CA GLY A 304 1.10 -7.66 -15.33
C GLY A 304 2.38 -7.29 -14.56
N ASN A 305 3.53 -7.66 -15.12
CA ASN A 305 4.84 -7.34 -14.55
C ASN A 305 5.11 -5.83 -14.54
N ALA A 306 4.76 -5.14 -15.63
CA ALA A 306 4.87 -3.70 -15.75
C ALA A 306 4.02 -2.99 -14.70
N PHE A 307 2.79 -3.45 -14.47
CA PHE A 307 1.93 -2.91 -13.42
C PHE A 307 2.54 -3.11 -12.02
N ALA A 308 3.05 -4.30 -11.71
CA ALA A 308 3.70 -4.59 -10.44
C ALA A 308 4.92 -3.68 -10.20
N ILE A 309 5.83 -3.58 -11.19
CA ILE A 309 7.02 -2.71 -11.12
C ILE A 309 6.62 -1.24 -10.98
N ALA A 310 5.57 -0.79 -11.68
CA ALA A 310 5.06 0.57 -11.59
C ALA A 310 4.64 0.94 -10.16
N VAL A 311 3.89 0.04 -9.49
CA VAL A 311 3.44 0.22 -8.10
C VAL A 311 4.63 0.19 -7.13
N VAL A 312 5.51 -0.81 -7.23
CA VAL A 312 6.67 -0.94 -6.33
C VAL A 312 7.59 0.28 -6.42
N SER A 313 7.96 0.65 -7.64
CA SER A 313 8.88 1.77 -7.90
C SER A 313 8.31 3.08 -7.34
N TYR A 314 7.02 3.34 -7.60
CA TYR A 314 6.34 4.51 -7.07
C TYR A 314 6.31 4.56 -5.54
N VAL A 315 5.94 3.44 -4.90
CA VAL A 315 5.68 3.40 -3.46
C VAL A 315 6.97 3.60 -2.66
N ILE A 316 8.05 2.96 -3.09
CA ILE A 316 9.38 3.17 -2.49
C ILE A 316 9.79 4.64 -2.66
N CYS A 317 9.57 5.21 -3.83
CA CYS A 317 9.95 6.59 -4.11
C CYS A 317 9.17 7.62 -3.28
N VAL A 318 7.83 7.53 -3.25
CA VAL A 318 7.00 8.45 -2.45
C VAL A 318 7.24 8.27 -0.95
N SER A 319 7.49 7.04 -0.47
CA SER A 319 7.79 6.81 0.94
C SER A 319 9.08 7.53 1.35
N LEU A 320 10.14 7.39 0.55
CA LEU A 320 11.40 8.11 0.75
C LEU A 320 11.22 9.63 0.62
N GLY A 321 10.50 10.08 -0.40
CA GLY A 321 10.19 11.49 -0.61
C GLY A 321 9.50 12.11 0.60
N LYS A 322 8.49 11.44 1.16
CA LYS A 322 7.77 11.89 2.36
C LYS A 322 8.66 11.92 3.60
N ILE A 323 9.58 10.97 3.78
CA ILE A 323 10.54 10.97 4.89
C ILE A 323 11.42 12.23 4.86
N PHE A 324 12.03 12.54 3.70
CA PHE A 324 12.86 13.74 3.57
C PHE A 324 12.03 15.03 3.63
N ALA A 325 10.81 15.02 3.09
CA ALA A 325 9.88 16.13 3.17
C ALA A 325 9.53 16.48 4.62
N PHE A 326 9.22 15.45 5.42
CA PHE A 326 8.96 15.58 6.85
C PHE A 326 10.20 16.10 7.60
N LYS A 327 11.39 15.55 7.31
CA LYS A 327 12.65 15.95 7.96
C LYS A 327 13.06 17.40 7.69
N HIS A 328 12.83 17.91 6.47
CA HIS A 328 13.25 19.26 6.04
C HIS A 328 12.10 20.25 5.94
N GLY A 329 10.89 19.90 6.39
CA GLY A 329 9.75 20.81 6.46
C GLY A 329 9.19 21.28 5.10
N TYR A 330 9.29 20.47 4.04
CA TYR A 330 8.66 20.75 2.74
C TYR A 330 7.55 19.73 2.43
N LYS A 331 6.76 19.98 1.38
CA LYS A 331 5.68 19.09 0.94
C LYS A 331 6.06 18.40 -0.37
N VAL A 332 5.68 17.13 -0.49
CA VAL A 332 5.83 16.31 -1.70
C VAL A 332 4.43 15.94 -2.19
N ASP A 333 4.12 16.22 -3.45
CA ASP A 333 2.84 15.85 -4.07
C ASP A 333 2.94 14.41 -4.60
N SER A 334 2.23 13.49 -3.96
CA SER A 334 2.22 12.07 -4.31
C SER A 334 1.77 11.79 -5.76
N ASN A 335 0.82 12.55 -6.30
CA ASN A 335 0.37 12.34 -7.69
C ASN A 335 1.41 12.86 -8.69
N GLN A 336 2.05 13.99 -8.38
CA GLN A 336 3.09 14.54 -9.24
C GLN A 336 4.35 13.67 -9.23
N GLU A 337 4.72 13.09 -8.09
CA GLU A 337 5.82 12.10 -8.02
C GLU A 337 5.53 10.88 -8.92
N LEU A 338 4.28 10.41 -8.93
CA LEU A 338 3.85 9.30 -9.77
C LEU A 338 3.98 9.64 -11.27
N ILE A 339 3.57 10.85 -11.67
CA ILE A 339 3.73 11.36 -13.05
C ILE A 339 5.21 11.53 -13.39
N ALA A 340 6.00 12.14 -12.50
CA ALA A 340 7.42 12.42 -12.72
C ALA A 340 8.22 11.13 -12.94
N LEU A 341 8.00 10.12 -12.10
CA LEU A 341 8.62 8.81 -12.24
C LEU A 341 8.15 8.10 -13.50
N GLY A 342 6.85 8.20 -13.81
CA GLY A 342 6.26 7.66 -15.03
C GLY A 342 6.85 8.26 -16.31
N LEU A 343 7.00 9.58 -16.37
CA LEU A 343 7.68 10.27 -17.48
C LEU A 343 9.14 9.84 -17.59
N SER A 344 9.83 9.68 -16.46
CA SER A 344 11.23 9.26 -16.42
C SER A 344 11.42 7.86 -17.01
N ASN A 345 10.55 6.91 -16.64
CA ASN A 345 10.55 5.56 -17.20
C ASN A 345 10.08 5.52 -18.66
N PHE A 346 9.02 6.27 -18.99
CA PHE A 346 8.48 6.35 -20.36
C PHE A 346 9.52 6.85 -21.35
N VAL A 347 10.20 7.96 -21.03
CA VAL A 347 11.29 8.51 -21.84
C VAL A 347 12.49 7.54 -21.85
N GLY A 348 12.85 6.98 -20.69
CA GLY A 348 13.92 5.98 -20.58
C GLY A 348 13.73 4.78 -21.51
N GLY A 349 12.49 4.32 -21.70
CA GLY A 349 12.17 3.21 -22.62
C GLY A 349 12.62 3.47 -24.07
N PHE A 350 12.53 4.70 -24.56
CA PHE A 350 13.03 5.05 -25.91
C PHE A 350 14.56 5.01 -26.01
N PHE A 351 15.27 5.29 -24.91
CA PHE A 351 16.73 5.27 -24.85
C PHE A 351 17.29 3.90 -24.41
N GLN A 352 16.50 2.84 -24.57
CA GLN A 352 16.85 1.47 -24.19
C GLN A 352 17.26 1.33 -22.71
N CYS A 353 16.73 2.19 -21.84
CA CYS A 353 16.93 2.09 -20.39
C CYS A 353 15.98 1.04 -19.79
N TYR A 354 16.28 0.63 -18.56
CA TYR A 354 15.39 -0.17 -17.75
C TYR A 354 14.80 0.65 -16.59
N SER A 355 13.68 0.18 -16.03
CA SER A 355 12.92 0.93 -15.03
C SER A 355 13.77 1.29 -13.83
N ILE A 356 13.67 2.56 -13.43
CA ILE A 356 14.38 3.13 -12.30
C ILE A 356 13.54 3.08 -11.01
N GLY A 357 14.21 3.33 -9.88
CA GLY A 357 13.60 3.51 -8.58
C GLY A 357 14.37 4.55 -7.77
N CYS A 358 14.15 4.58 -6.45
CA CYS A 358 14.74 5.59 -5.57
C CYS A 358 15.59 4.90 -4.50
N SER A 359 16.83 5.36 -4.30
CA SER A 359 17.81 4.72 -3.42
C SER A 359 17.99 5.50 -2.12
N MET A 360 17.77 4.85 -0.98
CA MET A 360 17.99 5.46 0.33
C MET A 360 19.46 5.85 0.53
N SER A 361 20.40 4.98 0.16
CA SER A 361 21.83 5.22 0.33
C SER A 361 22.31 6.46 -0.45
N ARG A 362 21.89 6.60 -1.72
CA ARG A 362 22.26 7.78 -2.53
C ARG A 362 21.58 9.05 -2.02
N SER A 363 20.31 8.97 -1.62
CA SER A 363 19.56 10.12 -1.09
C SER A 363 20.16 10.61 0.24
N LEU A 364 20.61 9.70 1.10
CA LEU A 364 21.33 10.05 2.33
C LEU A 364 22.68 10.69 2.04
N VAL A 365 23.42 10.23 1.01
CA VAL A 365 24.66 10.88 0.60
C VAL A 365 24.40 12.27 0.06
N GLN A 366 23.37 12.45 -0.78
CA GLN A 366 22.93 13.76 -1.25
C GLN A 366 22.63 14.71 -0.08
N GLU A 367 21.84 14.25 0.90
CA GLU A 367 21.51 15.05 2.09
C GLU A 367 22.74 15.38 2.94
N SER A 368 23.57 14.37 3.27
CA SER A 368 24.73 14.54 4.16
C SER A 368 25.86 15.37 3.56
N THR A 369 25.91 15.51 2.23
CA THR A 369 26.86 16.37 1.51
C THR A 369 26.33 17.79 1.28
N GLY A 370 25.17 18.13 1.86
CA GLY A 370 24.59 19.47 1.75
C GLY A 370 23.80 19.71 0.46
N GLY A 371 23.29 18.66 -0.19
CA GLY A 371 22.36 18.79 -1.31
C GLY A 371 20.98 19.27 -0.83
N HIS A 372 20.49 20.35 -1.44
CA HIS A 372 19.24 21.03 -1.08
C HIS A 372 18.20 21.02 -2.21
N SER A 373 18.60 20.68 -3.43
CA SER A 373 17.70 20.64 -4.59
C SER A 373 18.06 19.53 -5.59
N GLN A 374 17.21 19.40 -6.62
CA GLN A 374 17.46 18.49 -7.75
C GLN A 374 18.56 18.98 -8.71
N VAL A 375 19.13 20.19 -8.52
CA VAL A 375 20.35 20.60 -9.26
C VAL A 375 21.47 19.59 -9.05
N SER A 376 21.55 18.97 -7.87
CA SER A 376 22.46 17.85 -7.59
C SER A 376 22.27 16.67 -8.55
N ALA A 377 21.03 16.32 -8.91
CA ALA A 377 20.75 15.29 -9.90
C ALA A 377 21.20 15.70 -11.32
N ALA A 378 21.03 16.96 -11.70
CA ALA A 378 21.53 17.47 -12.98
C ALA A 378 23.08 17.43 -13.07
N VAL A 379 23.76 17.81 -11.98
CA VAL A 379 25.24 17.69 -11.88
C VAL A 379 25.68 16.22 -11.96
N SER A 380 24.96 15.31 -11.28
CA SER A 380 25.19 13.87 -11.39
C SER A 380 25.03 13.38 -12.84
N CYS A 381 24.01 13.86 -13.56
CA CYS A 381 23.80 13.50 -14.97
C CYS A 381 24.94 14.00 -15.87
N LEU A 382 25.46 15.20 -15.62
CA LEU A 382 26.61 15.73 -16.37
C LEU A 382 27.86 14.86 -16.16
N LEU A 383 28.13 14.44 -14.93
CA LEU A 383 29.24 13.52 -14.64
C LEU A 383 29.07 12.17 -15.35
N LEU A 384 27.85 11.62 -15.34
CA LEU A 384 27.53 10.36 -16.02
C LEU A 384 27.68 10.49 -17.54
N LEU A 385 27.25 11.61 -18.13
CA LEU A 385 27.44 11.88 -19.55
C LEU A 385 28.92 11.87 -19.94
N VAL A 386 29.78 12.55 -19.17
CA VAL A 386 31.24 12.53 -19.41
C VAL A 386 31.79 11.10 -19.28
N THR A 387 31.31 10.35 -18.29
CA THR A 387 31.74 8.96 -18.06
C THR A 387 31.38 8.05 -19.24
N ILE A 388 30.14 8.14 -19.74
CA ILE A 388 29.65 7.34 -20.88
C ILE A 388 30.41 7.66 -22.17
N LEU A 389 30.81 8.91 -22.38
CA LEU A 389 31.47 9.34 -23.61
C LEU A 389 32.99 9.09 -23.63
N LYS A 390 33.66 9.03 -22.47
CA LYS A 390 35.13 9.01 -22.39
C LYS A 390 35.74 7.95 -21.47
N ILE A 391 35.01 7.49 -20.46
CA ILE A 391 35.57 6.66 -19.37
C ILE A 391 35.07 5.20 -19.47
N SER A 392 34.05 4.92 -20.29
CA SER A 392 33.48 3.58 -20.50
C SER A 392 34.52 2.51 -20.81
N GLU A 393 35.51 2.82 -21.64
CA GLU A 393 36.59 1.88 -22.04
C GLU A 393 37.46 1.43 -20.86
N LEU A 394 37.59 2.27 -19.81
CA LEU A 394 38.38 1.94 -18.64
C LEU A 394 37.78 0.77 -17.85
N PHE A 395 36.48 0.51 -17.99
CA PHE A 395 35.81 -0.56 -17.25
C PHE A 395 35.87 -1.94 -17.93
N ARG A 396 36.53 -2.07 -19.09
CA ARG A 396 36.61 -3.34 -19.84
C ARG A 396 37.14 -4.51 -19.02
N GLU A 397 38.24 -4.27 -18.31
CA GLU A 397 38.94 -5.26 -17.49
C GLU A 397 38.38 -5.38 -16.06
N LEU A 398 37.29 -4.68 -15.74
CA LEU A 398 36.69 -4.71 -14.40
C LEU A 398 36.10 -6.11 -14.12
N PRO A 399 36.55 -6.82 -13.06
CA PRO A 399 35.96 -8.11 -12.73
C PRO A 399 34.52 -7.99 -12.22
N LYS A 400 33.61 -8.83 -12.73
CA LYS A 400 32.20 -8.89 -12.28
C LYS A 400 32.09 -9.20 -10.79
N ALA A 401 33.07 -9.92 -10.24
CA ALA A 401 33.21 -10.23 -8.81
C ALA A 401 33.26 -8.97 -7.91
N ILE A 402 33.89 -7.89 -8.38
CA ILE A 402 34.00 -6.63 -7.65
C ILE A 402 32.64 -5.93 -7.58
N LEU A 403 31.89 -5.93 -8.69
CA LEU A 403 30.54 -5.38 -8.75
C LEU A 403 29.60 -6.12 -7.79
N ALA A 404 29.69 -7.46 -7.75
CA ALA A 404 28.93 -8.28 -6.81
C ALA A 404 29.31 -7.98 -5.35
N ALA A 405 30.59 -7.85 -5.04
CA ALA A 405 31.07 -7.45 -3.71
C ALA A 405 30.49 -6.08 -3.27
N ILE A 406 30.45 -5.09 -4.16
CA ILE A 406 29.85 -3.78 -3.89
C ILE A 406 28.36 -3.92 -3.55
N ILE A 407 27.61 -4.71 -4.32
CA ILE A 407 26.19 -4.97 -4.05
C ILE A 407 26.02 -5.60 -2.66
N LEU A 408 26.76 -6.66 -2.35
CA LEU A 408 26.64 -7.38 -1.08
C LEU A 408 26.90 -6.48 0.13
N VAL A 409 27.93 -5.63 0.07
CA VAL A 409 28.22 -4.68 1.15
C VAL A 409 27.11 -3.63 1.29
N ASN A 410 26.48 -3.22 0.20
CA ASN A 410 25.38 -2.24 0.20
C ASN A 410 24.06 -2.80 0.74
N LEU A 411 23.87 -4.13 0.73
CA LEU A 411 22.68 -4.77 1.32
C LEU A 411 22.67 -4.76 2.85
N LYS A 412 23.79 -4.43 3.52
CA LYS A 412 23.88 -4.37 4.99
C LYS A 412 22.76 -3.52 5.64
N GLY A 413 22.38 -2.41 5.01
CA GLY A 413 21.30 -1.55 5.49
C GLY A 413 19.93 -2.22 5.48
N MET A 414 19.64 -2.99 4.42
CA MET A 414 18.39 -3.76 4.29
C MET A 414 18.35 -4.90 5.30
N PHE A 415 19.45 -5.64 5.50
CA PHE A 415 19.49 -6.70 6.51
C PHE A 415 19.32 -6.21 7.96
N LYS A 416 19.61 -4.94 8.25
CA LYS A 416 19.35 -4.36 9.56
C LYS A 416 17.85 -4.32 9.90
N GLN A 417 16.97 -4.37 8.91
CA GLN A 417 15.50 -4.39 9.06
C GLN A 417 15.00 -5.66 9.76
N PHE A 418 15.78 -6.74 9.87
CA PHE A 418 15.41 -7.89 10.71
C PHE A 418 15.18 -7.53 12.19
N LYS A 419 15.76 -6.42 12.65
CA LYS A 419 15.50 -5.89 14.00
C LYS A 419 14.04 -5.43 14.19
N ASP A 420 13.34 -5.14 13.10
CA ASP A 420 11.94 -4.72 13.14
C ASP A 420 11.03 -5.82 13.70
N ILE A 421 11.37 -7.10 13.52
CA ILE A 421 10.61 -8.23 14.09
C ILE A 421 10.46 -8.08 15.60
N HIS A 422 11.56 -7.80 16.32
CA HIS A 422 11.53 -7.65 17.77
C HIS A 422 10.73 -6.43 18.22
N THR A 423 10.91 -5.30 17.52
CA THR A 423 10.19 -4.06 17.81
C THR A 423 8.70 -4.19 17.55
N LEU A 424 8.31 -4.78 16.42
CA LEU A 424 6.91 -4.99 16.04
C LEU A 424 6.23 -6.02 16.95
N TRP A 425 6.92 -7.09 17.34
CA TRP A 425 6.39 -8.07 18.31
C TRP A 425 5.96 -7.41 19.62
N LYS A 426 6.75 -6.45 20.13
CA LYS A 426 6.43 -5.74 21.38
C LYS A 426 5.39 -4.62 21.21
N SER A 427 5.24 -4.09 20.00
CA SER A 427 4.41 -2.92 19.74
C SER A 427 3.03 -3.27 19.17
N ASN A 428 2.98 -3.97 18.04
CA ASN A 428 1.73 -4.32 17.37
C ASN A 428 1.89 -5.64 16.60
N PHE A 429 1.22 -6.68 17.10
CA PHE A 429 1.27 -8.01 16.52
C PHE A 429 0.71 -8.07 15.08
N VAL A 430 -0.27 -7.23 14.74
CA VAL A 430 -0.83 -7.21 13.38
C VAL A 430 0.20 -6.68 12.37
N ASP A 431 0.95 -5.65 12.75
CA ASP A 431 1.99 -5.08 11.88
C ASP A 431 3.15 -6.06 11.70
N LEU A 432 3.49 -6.82 12.75
CA LEU A 432 4.41 -7.95 12.65
C LEU A 432 3.92 -9.00 11.66
N LEU A 433 2.63 -9.36 11.72
CA LEU A 433 2.06 -10.37 10.83
C LEU A 433 2.11 -9.91 9.37
N ILE A 434 1.82 -8.63 9.10
CA ILE A 434 1.99 -8.03 7.75
C ILE A 434 3.45 -8.15 7.30
N TRP A 435 4.41 -7.81 8.17
CA TRP A 435 5.84 -7.92 7.85
C TRP A 435 6.25 -9.36 7.51
N LEU A 436 5.84 -10.33 8.34
CA LEU A 436 6.16 -11.76 8.17
C LEU A 436 5.53 -12.35 6.91
N VAL A 437 4.24 -12.11 6.70
CA VAL A 437 3.52 -12.60 5.51
C VAL A 437 4.15 -12.01 4.24
N THR A 438 4.48 -10.71 4.25
CA THR A 438 5.14 -10.06 3.13
C THR A 438 6.51 -10.69 2.86
N PHE A 439 7.32 -10.88 3.90
CA PHE A 439 8.65 -11.47 3.79
C PHE A 439 8.62 -12.89 3.22
N VAL A 440 7.77 -13.76 3.79
CA VAL A 440 7.63 -15.16 3.37
C VAL A 440 7.03 -15.27 1.97
N ALA A 441 5.95 -14.54 1.68
CA ALA A 441 5.32 -14.57 0.36
C ALA A 441 6.28 -14.10 -0.74
N THR A 442 7.09 -13.07 -0.48
CA THR A 442 8.08 -12.56 -1.43
C THR A 442 9.19 -13.56 -1.72
N ILE A 443 9.66 -14.29 -0.70
CA ILE A 443 10.68 -15.33 -0.87
C ILE A 443 10.15 -16.52 -1.66
N LEU A 444 8.92 -16.97 -1.37
CA LEU A 444 8.36 -18.19 -1.95
C LEU A 444 7.74 -17.96 -3.34
N LEU A 445 7.13 -16.81 -3.59
CA LEU A 445 6.35 -16.54 -4.81
C LEU A 445 7.03 -15.58 -5.79
N ASN A 446 8.26 -15.13 -5.52
CA ASN A 446 8.94 -14.00 -6.16
C ASN A 446 8.36 -12.61 -5.81
N LEU A 447 9.04 -11.56 -6.31
CA LEU A 447 8.81 -10.16 -5.94
C LEU A 447 7.49 -9.58 -6.44
N ASP A 448 7.00 -10.01 -7.58
CA ASP A 448 5.77 -9.56 -8.21
C ASP A 448 4.54 -10.16 -7.52
N MET A 449 4.45 -11.49 -7.45
CA MET A 449 3.33 -12.19 -6.81
C MET A 449 3.33 -12.01 -5.29
N GLY A 450 4.51 -11.99 -4.67
CA GLY A 450 4.67 -11.76 -3.23
C GLY A 450 4.15 -10.39 -2.81
N LEU A 451 4.35 -9.35 -3.62
CA LEU A 451 3.74 -8.04 -3.39
C LEU A 451 2.22 -8.13 -3.46
N GLY A 452 1.66 -8.77 -4.49
CA GLY A 452 0.21 -8.94 -4.63
C GLY A 452 -0.43 -9.56 -3.38
N VAL A 453 0.15 -10.64 -2.87
CA VAL A 453 -0.27 -11.30 -1.64
C VAL A 453 -0.15 -10.36 -0.44
N ALA A 454 0.96 -9.63 -0.31
CA ALA A 454 1.19 -8.70 0.78
C ALA A 454 0.17 -7.55 0.82
N VAL A 455 -0.17 -6.98 -0.34
CA VAL A 455 -1.19 -5.90 -0.44
C VAL A 455 -2.56 -6.41 -0.06
N VAL A 456 -2.98 -7.55 -0.63
CA VAL A 456 -4.28 -8.15 -0.31
C VAL A 456 -4.36 -8.46 1.18
N PHE A 457 -3.31 -9.06 1.75
CA PHE A 457 -3.25 -9.36 3.17
C PHE A 457 -3.32 -8.08 4.03
N SER A 458 -2.56 -7.04 3.71
CA SER A 458 -2.59 -5.76 4.42
C SER A 458 -3.98 -5.12 4.38
N LEU A 459 -4.67 -5.15 3.23
CA LEU A 459 -6.05 -4.64 3.12
C LEU A 459 -7.04 -5.47 3.94
N LEU A 460 -6.91 -6.80 3.92
CA LEU A 460 -7.74 -7.69 4.74
C LEU A 460 -7.57 -7.41 6.23
N THR A 461 -6.35 -7.16 6.72
CA THR A 461 -6.14 -6.82 8.14
C THR A 461 -6.86 -5.53 8.55
N VAL A 462 -6.94 -4.52 7.66
CA VAL A 462 -7.74 -3.32 7.92
C VAL A 462 -9.22 -3.68 8.03
N ILE A 463 -9.74 -4.48 7.10
CA ILE A 463 -11.14 -4.92 7.11
C ILE A 463 -11.47 -5.66 8.42
N PHE A 464 -10.69 -6.67 8.80
CA PHE A 464 -10.92 -7.43 10.03
C PHE A 464 -10.84 -6.57 11.29
N ARG A 465 -9.90 -5.62 11.37
CA ARG A 465 -9.81 -4.68 12.50
C ARG A 465 -11.02 -3.78 12.62
N THR A 466 -11.63 -3.38 11.50
CA THR A 466 -12.87 -2.57 11.52
C THR A 466 -14.14 -3.38 11.82
N GLN A 467 -14.11 -4.70 11.58
CA GLN A 467 -15.23 -5.61 11.88
C GLN A 467 -15.29 -6.02 13.35
N MET A 468 -14.19 -5.91 14.09
CA MET A 468 -14.09 -6.25 15.51
C MET A 468 -13.96 -4.98 16.39
N PRO A 469 -14.93 -4.05 16.39
CA PRO A 469 -14.86 -2.89 17.25
C PRO A 469 -15.17 -3.26 18.70
N HIS A 470 -14.70 -2.41 19.61
CA HIS A 470 -15.03 -2.52 21.04
C HIS A 470 -16.41 -1.90 21.27
N TYR A 471 -17.32 -2.67 21.87
CA TYR A 471 -18.66 -2.24 22.23
C TYR A 471 -18.77 -2.08 23.75
N SER A 472 -19.13 -0.88 24.20
CA SER A 472 -19.15 -0.51 25.61
C SER A 472 -20.52 0.07 26.01
N ILE A 473 -20.95 -0.25 27.23
CA ILE A 473 -22.02 0.49 27.91
C ILE A 473 -21.36 1.60 28.74
N LEU A 474 -21.77 2.84 28.50
CA LEU A 474 -21.19 3.98 29.18
C LEU A 474 -21.90 4.24 30.52
N GLY A 475 -21.10 4.41 31.57
CA GLY A 475 -21.50 4.98 32.85
C GLY A 475 -21.10 6.45 32.96
N GLN A 476 -21.79 7.18 33.81
CA GLN A 476 -21.46 8.56 34.16
C GLN A 476 -20.48 8.57 35.34
N VAL A 477 -19.40 9.32 35.22
CA VAL A 477 -18.50 9.58 36.36
C VAL A 477 -19.21 10.56 37.30
N SER A 478 -19.30 10.20 38.59
CA SER A 478 -20.15 10.89 39.59
C SER A 478 -19.99 12.42 39.54
N LYS A 479 -21.12 13.13 39.40
CA LYS A 479 -21.22 14.59 39.37
C LYS A 479 -20.43 15.28 38.24
N THR A 480 -20.14 14.59 37.14
CA THR A 480 -19.50 15.17 35.95
C THR A 480 -20.29 14.90 34.68
N GLY A 481 -20.03 15.65 33.61
CA GLY A 481 -20.55 15.38 32.27
C GLY A 481 -19.74 14.33 31.49
N ILE A 482 -18.91 13.55 32.17
CA ILE A 482 -17.97 12.59 31.55
C ILE A 482 -18.59 11.20 31.56
N TYR A 483 -18.67 10.59 30.38
CA TYR A 483 -19.19 9.24 30.17
C TYR A 483 -18.06 8.30 29.73
N LYS A 484 -17.88 7.18 30.43
CA LYS A 484 -16.80 6.20 30.22
C LYS A 484 -17.34 4.78 30.31
N ASP A 485 -16.59 3.81 29.77
CA ASP A 485 -16.97 2.41 29.83
C ASP A 485 -17.10 1.95 31.29
N ALA A 486 -18.30 1.53 31.69
CA ALA A 486 -18.59 1.11 33.06
C ALA A 486 -17.82 -0.17 33.45
N ALA A 487 -17.43 -0.99 32.47
CA ALA A 487 -16.65 -2.20 32.72
C ALA A 487 -15.16 -1.90 32.98
N GLU A 488 -14.62 -0.85 32.35
CA GLU A 488 -13.20 -0.49 32.45
C GLU A 488 -12.94 0.51 33.60
N TYR A 489 -13.87 1.44 33.84
CA TYR A 489 -13.73 2.50 34.83
C TYR A 489 -14.67 2.28 36.01
N GLN A 490 -14.13 1.80 37.14
CA GLN A 490 -14.91 1.53 38.36
C GLN A 490 -15.70 2.73 38.91
N LYS A 491 -15.28 3.97 38.61
CA LYS A 491 -15.97 5.21 39.03
C LYS A 491 -17.09 5.64 38.08
N ALA A 492 -17.29 4.95 36.96
CA ALA A 492 -18.34 5.23 36.00
C ALA A 492 -19.55 4.34 36.32
N GLU A 493 -20.61 4.93 36.85
CA GLU A 493 -21.82 4.22 37.25
C GLU A 493 -22.88 4.33 36.15
N GLU A 494 -23.57 3.23 35.88
CA GLU A 494 -24.69 3.25 34.93
C GLU A 494 -25.86 4.06 35.48
N ILE A 495 -26.51 4.83 34.60
CA ILE A 495 -27.66 5.63 34.99
C ILE A 495 -28.90 4.72 35.08
N PRO A 496 -29.59 4.67 36.22
CA PRO A 496 -30.78 3.83 36.36
C PRO A 496 -31.84 4.16 35.31
N GLY A 497 -32.35 3.12 34.63
CA GLY A 497 -33.40 3.25 33.62
C GLY A 497 -32.92 3.66 32.22
N VAL A 498 -31.63 3.94 32.02
CA VAL A 498 -31.05 4.33 30.73
C VAL A 498 -29.83 3.51 30.38
N LYS A 499 -29.75 3.01 29.15
CA LYS A 499 -28.55 2.39 28.60
C LYS A 499 -27.91 3.29 27.57
N ILE A 500 -26.63 3.62 27.76
CA ILE A 500 -25.85 4.39 26.79
C ILE A 500 -24.91 3.42 26.08
N PHE A 501 -25.13 3.20 24.79
CA PHE A 501 -24.32 2.29 23.99
C PHE A 501 -23.37 3.07 23.08
N ARG A 502 -22.10 2.69 23.11
CA ARG A 502 -21.06 3.26 22.26
C ARG A 502 -20.28 2.16 21.55
N SER A 503 -20.06 2.35 20.25
CA SER A 503 -19.09 1.58 19.47
C SER A 503 -17.81 2.39 19.26
N SER A 504 -16.66 1.72 19.29
CA SER A 504 -15.37 2.36 18.98
C SER A 504 -15.15 2.62 17.48
N ALA A 505 -16.00 2.09 16.60
CA ALA A 505 -15.87 2.23 15.15
C ALA A 505 -17.14 2.74 14.48
N THR A 506 -17.00 3.13 13.22
CA THR A 506 -18.11 3.50 12.33
C THR A 506 -18.91 2.25 11.94
N ILE A 507 -20.25 2.38 11.94
CA ILE A 507 -21.18 1.33 11.47
C ILE A 507 -21.33 1.39 9.95
N TYR A 508 -21.17 0.25 9.28
CA TYR A 508 -21.33 0.09 7.84
C TYR A 508 -21.71 -1.37 7.50
N PHE A 509 -21.92 -1.69 6.22
CA PHE A 509 -22.48 -2.97 5.79
C PHE A 509 -21.76 -4.20 6.36
N ALA A 510 -20.44 -4.14 6.58
CA ALA A 510 -19.68 -5.30 7.02
C ALA A 510 -19.75 -5.56 8.53
N ASN A 511 -20.15 -4.57 9.35
CA ASN A 511 -20.26 -4.72 10.81
C ASN A 511 -21.65 -4.36 11.37
N ALA A 512 -22.61 -3.99 10.52
CA ALA A 512 -23.95 -3.58 10.95
C ALA A 512 -24.70 -4.68 11.72
N ALA A 513 -24.62 -5.94 11.26
CA ALA A 513 -25.23 -7.07 11.98
C ALA A 513 -24.58 -7.29 13.35
N LEU A 514 -23.24 -7.23 13.42
CA LEU A 514 -22.49 -7.36 14.67
C LEU A 514 -22.80 -6.22 15.65
N TYR A 515 -23.04 -5.01 15.13
CA TYR A 515 -23.44 -3.87 15.95
C TYR A 515 -24.82 -4.11 16.59
N GLU A 516 -25.80 -4.59 15.80
CA GLU A 516 -27.15 -4.88 16.27
C GLU A 516 -27.16 -6.00 17.31
N GLU A 517 -26.44 -7.10 17.04
CA GLU A 517 -26.29 -8.21 17.97
C GLU A 517 -25.60 -7.76 19.27
N ALA A 518 -24.48 -7.04 19.17
CA ALA A 518 -23.77 -6.53 20.34
C ALA A 518 -24.62 -5.56 21.17
N LEU A 519 -25.44 -4.71 20.54
CA LEU A 519 -26.38 -3.84 21.23
C LEU A 519 -27.41 -4.67 22.02
N LYS A 520 -28.04 -5.66 21.39
CA LYS A 520 -29.02 -6.56 22.01
C LYS A 520 -28.39 -7.32 23.19
N THR A 521 -27.22 -7.93 23.00
CA THR A 521 -26.49 -8.68 24.03
C THR A 521 -26.04 -7.80 25.20
N LYS A 522 -25.45 -6.63 24.94
CA LYS A 522 -24.97 -5.71 26.00
C LYS A 522 -26.12 -5.06 26.79
N CYS A 523 -27.30 -4.94 26.19
CA CYS A 523 -28.50 -4.52 26.90
C CYS A 523 -29.07 -5.61 27.82
N GLY A 524 -28.64 -6.87 27.66
CA GLY A 524 -29.08 -8.00 28.49
C GLY A 524 -30.53 -8.42 28.25
N ILE A 525 -31.09 -8.12 27.06
CA ILE A 525 -32.47 -8.45 26.71
C ILE A 525 -32.50 -9.19 25.38
N ASP A 526 -33.26 -10.28 25.35
CA ASP A 526 -33.65 -10.95 24.11
C ASP A 526 -34.85 -10.21 23.48
N VAL A 527 -34.52 -9.17 22.71
CA VAL A 527 -35.51 -8.29 22.06
C VAL A 527 -36.42 -9.08 21.13
N GLU A 528 -35.87 -10.04 20.39
CA GLU A 528 -36.60 -10.85 19.42
C GLU A 528 -37.62 -11.75 20.10
N HIS A 529 -37.23 -12.42 21.19
CA HIS A 529 -38.15 -13.25 21.98
C HIS A 529 -39.28 -12.44 22.62
N LEU A 530 -39.00 -11.23 23.11
CA LEU A 530 -40.04 -10.34 23.65
C LEU A 530 -41.03 -9.88 22.58
N ILE A 531 -40.53 -9.53 21.39
CA ILE A 531 -41.36 -9.18 20.23
C ILE A 531 -42.25 -10.35 19.83
N GLU A 532 -41.70 -11.57 19.76
CA GLU A 532 -42.48 -12.78 19.47
C GLU A 532 -43.55 -13.06 20.51
N LYS A 533 -43.22 -12.97 21.80
CA LYS A 533 -44.17 -13.15 22.90
C LYS A 533 -45.30 -12.13 22.81
N LYS A 534 -44.98 -10.86 22.54
CA LYS A 534 -45.96 -9.79 22.33
C LYS A 534 -46.88 -10.12 21.15
N LYS A 535 -46.33 -10.53 20.01
CA LYS A 535 -47.11 -10.94 18.82
C LYS A 535 -48.01 -12.16 19.11
N LYS A 536 -47.52 -13.17 19.84
CA LYS A 536 -48.29 -14.35 20.26
C LYS A 536 -49.41 -13.96 21.24
N ALA A 537 -49.13 -13.09 22.21
CA ALA A 537 -50.11 -12.60 23.19
C ALA A 537 -51.21 -11.76 22.52
N LEU A 538 -50.85 -10.88 21.59
CA LEU A 538 -51.80 -10.10 20.78
C LEU A 538 -52.71 -11.01 19.95
N LYS A 539 -52.16 -12.05 19.29
CA LYS A 539 -52.96 -13.03 18.56
C LYS A 539 -53.93 -13.80 19.47
N LYS A 540 -53.47 -14.20 20.68
CA LYS A 540 -54.33 -14.85 21.68
C LYS A 540 -55.47 -13.94 22.13
N LYS A 541 -55.17 -12.67 22.43
CA LYS A 541 -56.17 -11.67 22.84
C LYS A 541 -57.20 -11.46 21.73
N HIS A 542 -56.75 -11.20 20.50
CA HIS A 542 -57.64 -11.02 19.36
C HIS A 542 -58.53 -12.24 19.06
N ASN A 543 -58.00 -13.46 19.23
CA ASN A 543 -58.80 -14.68 19.11
C ASN A 543 -59.81 -14.84 20.25
N LYS A 544 -59.50 -14.35 21.45
CA LYS A 544 -60.39 -14.35 22.61
C LYS A 544 -61.51 -13.33 22.42
N ASP A 545 -61.17 -12.11 22.01
CA ASP A 545 -62.11 -11.03 21.69
C ASP A 545 -63.06 -11.47 20.56
N LYS A 546 -62.54 -12.11 19.49
CA LYS A 546 -63.38 -12.70 18.43
C LYS A 546 -64.30 -13.83 18.90
N LYS A 547 -63.88 -14.63 19.88
CA LYS A 547 -64.73 -15.68 20.47
C LYS A 547 -65.82 -15.08 21.36
N GLU A 548 -65.50 -14.02 22.10
CA GLU A 548 -66.45 -13.29 22.94
C GLU A 548 -67.46 -12.51 22.09
N GLU A 549 -67.04 -11.89 20.99
CA GLU A 549 -67.95 -11.28 20.01
C GLU A 549 -68.87 -12.31 19.32
N LYS A 550 -68.36 -13.52 19.04
CA LYS A 550 -69.20 -14.60 18.50
C LYS A 550 -70.22 -15.10 19.54
N LYS A 551 -69.84 -15.21 20.82
CA LYS A 551 -70.76 -15.56 21.90
C LYS A 551 -71.79 -14.47 22.20
N ALA A 552 -71.43 -13.20 22.03
CA ALA A 552 -72.36 -12.08 22.18
C ALA A 552 -73.36 -11.93 21.02
N LYS A 553 -73.13 -12.64 19.90
CA LYS A 553 -73.98 -12.62 18.70
C LYS A 553 -74.89 -13.87 18.55
N GLU A 554 -74.93 -14.76 19.53
CA GLU A 554 -75.92 -15.86 19.54
C GLU A 554 -77.30 -15.35 20.01
N PRO A 555 -78.36 -15.46 19.19
CA PRO A 555 -79.73 -15.12 19.61
C PRO A 555 -80.35 -16.27 20.42
N ARG A 556 -81.18 -15.93 21.41
CA ARG A 556 -82.08 -16.85 22.11
C ARG A 556 -83.29 -17.17 21.21
N GLY A 557 -83.53 -18.45 20.92
CA GLY A 557 -84.88 -18.99 20.63
C GLY A 557 -85.13 -19.66 19.26
N ASP A 558 -85.36 -20.98 19.35
CA ASP A 558 -86.28 -21.89 18.62
C ASP A 558 -86.15 -22.36 17.13
N THR A 559 -86.05 -23.71 17.04
CA THR A 559 -86.54 -24.74 16.08
C THR A 559 -86.91 -24.45 14.59
N THR A 560 -86.18 -25.08 13.62
CA THR A 560 -86.59 -26.25 12.78
C THR A 560 -85.78 -26.43 11.47
N ALA A 561 -85.33 -27.69 11.25
CA ALA A 561 -85.15 -28.52 10.04
C ALA A 561 -84.56 -28.05 8.68
N ASN A 562 -83.69 -28.95 8.16
CA ASN A 562 -83.35 -29.36 6.77
C ASN A 562 -82.22 -28.66 5.98
N GLY A 563 -81.22 -29.49 5.56
CA GLY A 563 -80.18 -29.19 4.55
C GLY A 563 -80.63 -29.49 3.10
N PRO A 564 -79.75 -29.68 2.08
CA PRO A 564 -78.30 -29.97 2.16
C PRO A 564 -77.36 -29.24 1.13
N SER A 565 -76.05 -29.46 1.31
CA SER A 565 -74.93 -29.52 0.33
C SER A 565 -74.52 -28.31 -0.53
N GLY A 566 -73.20 -28.01 -0.52
CA GLY A 566 -72.53 -27.19 -1.53
C GLY A 566 -71.13 -26.72 -1.10
N SER A 567 -70.09 -27.28 -1.71
CA SER A 567 -68.67 -27.07 -1.45
C SER A 567 -68.06 -25.88 -2.20
N VAL A 568 -66.95 -25.35 -1.64
CA VAL A 568 -65.89 -24.50 -2.25
C VAL A 568 -66.17 -22.99 -2.35
N ASP A 569 -65.47 -22.20 -1.53
CA ASP A 569 -64.53 -21.18 -2.04
C ASP A 569 -63.67 -20.58 -0.90
N ASP A 570 -62.43 -21.05 -0.86
CA ASP A 570 -61.29 -20.49 -0.14
C ASP A 570 -60.85 -19.18 -0.82
N GLN A 571 -61.51 -18.05 -0.53
CA GLN A 571 -60.98 -16.73 -0.92
C GLN A 571 -61.57 -15.58 -0.12
N LYS A 572 -61.33 -15.54 1.20
CA LYS A 572 -61.59 -14.33 2.03
C LYS A 572 -60.68 -14.22 3.25
N TYR A 573 -59.37 -14.38 3.04
CA TYR A 573 -58.35 -14.05 4.03
C TYR A 573 -57.24 -13.22 3.39
N GLN A 574 -57.53 -11.99 2.94
CA GLN A 574 -56.43 -11.09 2.55
C GLN A 574 -56.65 -9.58 2.70
N ASN A 575 -57.70 -9.14 3.41
CA ASN A 575 -57.86 -7.70 3.72
C ASN A 575 -58.28 -7.46 5.18
N LEU A 576 -57.47 -7.91 6.13
CA LEU A 576 -57.45 -7.27 7.45
C LEU A 576 -56.35 -6.21 7.46
N LYS A 577 -56.75 -4.93 7.43
CA LYS A 577 -55.91 -3.80 7.81
C LYS A 577 -55.26 -4.12 9.16
N GLN A 578 -53.92 -4.09 9.22
CA GLN A 578 -53.20 -4.03 10.49
C GLN A 578 -53.67 -2.76 11.22
N PRO A 579 -53.97 -2.82 12.53
CA PRO A 579 -54.28 -1.62 13.30
C PRO A 579 -53.07 -0.68 13.27
N GLN A 580 -53.31 0.61 13.06
CA GLN A 580 -52.32 1.66 13.28
C GLN A 580 -51.74 1.54 14.70
N SER A 581 -50.44 1.84 14.84
CA SER A 581 -49.61 1.51 15.99
C SER A 581 -50.01 2.13 17.33
N SER A 582 -50.96 3.07 17.38
CA SER A 582 -51.31 3.83 18.58
C SER A 582 -52.29 3.13 19.55
N ASP A 583 -53.02 2.10 19.11
CA ASP A 583 -54.08 1.44 19.91
C ASP A 583 -53.73 0.00 20.37
N GLN A 584 -52.47 -0.41 20.30
CA GLN A 584 -52.07 -1.75 20.74
C GLN A 584 -51.85 -1.79 22.26
N PRO A 585 -52.39 -2.81 22.97
CA PRO A 585 -52.16 -2.95 24.40
C PRO A 585 -50.67 -3.14 24.70
N GLY A 586 -50.17 -2.41 25.70
CA GLY A 586 -48.77 -2.48 26.11
C GLY A 586 -48.38 -3.82 26.73
N LEU A 587 -47.07 -4.07 26.88
CA LEU A 587 -46.47 -5.29 27.42
C LEU A 587 -47.10 -5.72 28.75
N MET A 588 -47.26 -4.77 29.68
CA MET A 588 -47.88 -5.04 30.99
C MET A 588 -49.36 -5.43 30.86
N ALA A 589 -50.10 -4.81 29.92
CA ALA A 589 -51.49 -5.16 29.63
C ALA A 589 -51.63 -6.54 28.95
N LEU A 590 -50.52 -7.10 28.46
CA LEU A 590 -50.42 -8.46 27.90
C LEU A 590 -49.78 -9.46 28.89
N GLY A 591 -49.48 -9.04 30.13
CA GLY A 591 -48.88 -9.89 31.16
C GLY A 591 -47.40 -10.22 30.91
N LEU A 592 -46.68 -9.38 30.16
CA LEU A 592 -45.27 -9.54 29.85
C LEU A 592 -44.42 -8.55 30.67
N GLU A 593 -43.28 -9.03 31.19
CA GLU A 593 -42.33 -8.18 31.93
C GLU A 593 -41.71 -7.11 31.03
N LYS A 594 -41.60 -5.90 31.58
CA LYS A 594 -40.92 -4.80 30.91
C LYS A 594 -39.40 -4.91 31.11
N PRO A 595 -38.62 -4.48 30.12
CA PRO A 595 -37.18 -4.36 30.30
C PRO A 595 -36.84 -3.40 31.45
N PRO A 596 -35.69 -3.60 32.13
CA PRO A 596 -35.29 -2.83 33.32
C PRO A 596 -34.91 -1.37 33.00
N PHE A 597 -34.89 -0.99 31.72
CA PHE A 597 -34.63 0.35 31.25
C PHE A 597 -35.71 0.80 30.27
N HIS A 598 -35.94 2.11 30.20
CA HIS A 598 -36.97 2.70 29.35
C HIS A 598 -36.39 3.42 28.13
N SER A 599 -35.10 3.75 28.14
CA SER A 599 -34.44 4.47 27.05
C SER A 599 -33.06 3.92 26.73
N ILE A 600 -32.72 3.94 25.44
CA ILE A 600 -31.38 3.68 24.92
C ILE A 600 -30.87 4.94 24.23
N ILE A 601 -29.62 5.31 24.53
CA ILE A 601 -28.90 6.37 23.84
C ILE A 601 -27.77 5.73 23.03
N LEU A 602 -27.80 5.90 21.72
CA LEU A 602 -26.76 5.46 20.81
C LEU A 602 -25.76 6.59 20.59
N ASP A 603 -24.52 6.42 21.04
CA ASP A 603 -23.43 7.37 20.83
C ASP A 603 -22.81 7.21 19.44
N PHE A 604 -23.19 8.10 18.53
CA PHE A 604 -22.71 8.19 17.16
C PHE A 604 -21.57 9.19 16.99
N SER A 605 -21.02 9.74 18.08
CA SER A 605 -19.84 10.63 18.02
C SER A 605 -18.64 10.02 17.26
N PRO A 606 -18.37 8.69 17.34
CA PRO A 606 -17.29 8.05 16.59
C PRO A 606 -17.61 7.70 15.13
N VAL A 607 -18.86 7.91 14.68
CA VAL A 607 -19.33 7.49 13.36
C VAL A 607 -18.96 8.56 12.32
N ASN A 608 -18.13 8.17 11.35
CA ASN A 608 -17.62 9.09 10.32
C ASN A 608 -18.48 9.12 9.05
N PHE A 609 -19.12 8.01 8.72
CA PHE A 609 -20.03 7.87 7.57
C PHE A 609 -21.09 6.81 7.85
N VAL A 610 -22.16 6.80 7.05
CA VAL A 610 -23.19 5.76 7.06
C VAL A 610 -23.53 5.36 5.63
N ASP A 611 -23.75 4.08 5.41
CA ASP A 611 -24.19 3.52 4.14
C ASP A 611 -25.67 3.08 4.19
N THR A 612 -26.18 2.55 3.09
CA THR A 612 -27.60 2.16 3.00
C THR A 612 -27.96 1.00 3.93
N VAL A 613 -27.03 0.07 4.17
CA VAL A 613 -27.24 -1.09 5.06
C VAL A 613 -27.28 -0.63 6.51
N SER A 614 -26.34 0.20 6.96
CA SER A 614 -26.33 0.77 8.31
C SER A 614 -27.58 1.60 8.59
N ILE A 615 -28.07 2.39 7.62
CA ILE A 615 -29.34 3.13 7.77
C ILE A 615 -30.53 2.16 7.94
N LYS A 616 -30.58 1.07 7.17
CA LYS A 616 -31.62 0.04 7.31
C LYS A 616 -31.55 -0.65 8.67
N THR A 617 -30.36 -1.03 9.11
CA THR A 617 -30.12 -1.61 10.44
C THR A 617 -30.55 -0.65 11.55
N LEU A 618 -30.22 0.64 11.45
CA LEU A 618 -30.66 1.63 12.44
C LEU A 618 -32.17 1.78 12.49
N LYS A 619 -32.86 1.79 11.34
CA LYS A 619 -34.32 1.78 11.31
C LYS A 619 -34.90 0.54 12.00
N ASN A 620 -34.30 -0.63 11.78
CA ASN A 620 -34.71 -1.86 12.44
C ASN A 620 -34.50 -1.78 13.95
N ILE A 621 -33.34 -1.29 14.42
CA ILE A 621 -33.06 -1.07 15.84
C ILE A 621 -34.14 -0.15 16.46
N PHE A 622 -34.43 1.00 15.84
CA PHE A 622 -35.46 1.90 16.33
C PHE A 622 -36.83 1.22 16.41
N LYS A 623 -37.20 0.46 15.38
CA LYS A 623 -38.47 -0.27 15.32
C LYS A 623 -38.56 -1.36 16.39
N ASP A 624 -37.53 -2.18 16.52
CA ASP A 624 -37.52 -3.34 17.43
C ASP A 624 -37.58 -2.89 18.89
N PHE A 625 -36.79 -1.87 19.26
CA PHE A 625 -36.83 -1.32 20.61
C PHE A 625 -38.15 -0.56 20.90
N GLN A 626 -38.71 0.14 19.92
CA GLN A 626 -40.06 0.73 20.06
C GLN A 626 -41.15 -0.34 20.23
N GLU A 627 -41.05 -1.50 19.56
CA GLU A 627 -42.00 -2.62 19.72
C GLU A 627 -42.02 -3.14 21.18
N ILE A 628 -40.91 -3.02 21.92
CA ILE A 628 -40.82 -3.37 23.36
C ILE A 628 -40.95 -2.16 24.30
N GLU A 629 -41.49 -1.04 23.83
CA GLU A 629 -41.73 0.20 24.61
C GLU A 629 -40.45 0.84 25.18
N VAL A 630 -39.33 0.70 24.48
CA VAL A 630 -38.06 1.38 24.78
C VAL A 630 -37.82 2.48 23.75
N ASN A 631 -37.56 3.70 24.22
CA ASN A 631 -37.23 4.82 23.35
C ASN A 631 -35.76 4.79 22.95
N VAL A 632 -35.46 5.01 21.67
CA VAL A 632 -34.09 5.07 21.15
C VAL A 632 -33.75 6.52 20.77
N PHE A 633 -32.60 7.00 21.24
CA PHE A 633 -32.07 8.33 20.96
C PHE A 633 -30.70 8.21 20.32
N LEU A 634 -30.33 9.18 19.48
CA LEU A 634 -29.07 9.19 18.75
C LEU A 634 -28.29 10.46 19.04
N VAL A 635 -26.99 10.32 19.33
CA VAL A 635 -26.11 11.44 19.69
C VAL A 635 -25.00 11.57 18.67
N GLY A 636 -24.86 12.74 18.05
CA GLY A 636 -23.76 13.01 17.11
C GLY A 636 -24.23 13.64 15.81
N TYR A 637 -23.51 14.67 15.36
CA TYR A 637 -23.93 15.53 14.24
C TYR A 637 -23.23 15.21 12.90
N SER A 638 -22.14 14.44 12.92
CA SER A 638 -21.25 14.20 11.77
C SER A 638 -21.95 13.59 10.55
N VAL A 639 -22.97 12.76 10.75
CA VAL A 639 -23.61 11.95 9.70
C VAL A 639 -25.05 12.36 9.39
N ILE A 640 -25.57 13.46 9.95
CA ILE A 640 -26.98 13.83 9.80
C ILE A 640 -27.38 14.05 8.34
N SER A 641 -26.56 14.73 7.54
CA SER A 641 -26.87 14.94 6.12
C SER A 641 -26.97 13.62 5.33
N GLN A 642 -26.18 12.61 5.71
CA GLN A 642 -26.24 11.28 5.09
C GLN A 642 -27.51 10.54 5.54
N LEU A 643 -27.88 10.64 6.82
CA LEU A 643 -29.13 10.08 7.35
C LEU A 643 -30.37 10.70 6.69
N GLU A 644 -30.37 12.02 6.48
CA GLU A 644 -31.46 12.73 5.77
C GLU A 644 -31.59 12.26 4.33
N ARG A 645 -30.47 12.22 3.58
CA ARG A 645 -30.46 11.72 2.19
C ARG A 645 -30.87 10.25 2.08
N GLY A 646 -30.57 9.45 3.09
CA GLY A 646 -30.98 8.04 3.17
C GLY A 646 -32.40 7.82 3.71
N ASN A 647 -33.21 8.88 3.84
CA ASN A 647 -34.58 8.83 4.35
C ASN A 647 -34.68 8.16 5.72
N PHE A 648 -33.68 8.36 6.60
CA PHE A 648 -33.69 7.81 7.95
C PHE A 648 -34.85 8.38 8.78
N PHE A 649 -35.05 9.69 8.72
CA PHE A 649 -36.13 10.37 9.41
C PHE A 649 -37.47 10.11 8.71
N SER A 650 -38.48 9.74 9.50
CA SER A 650 -39.83 9.41 9.04
C SER A 650 -40.86 9.90 10.08
N GLN A 651 -42.15 9.67 9.85
CA GLN A 651 -43.19 10.00 10.84
C GLN A 651 -42.93 9.34 12.21
N ASN A 652 -42.33 8.14 12.23
CA ASN A 652 -42.04 7.39 13.45
C ASN A 652 -40.67 7.74 14.07
N ILE A 653 -39.72 8.21 13.26
CA ILE A 653 -38.36 8.58 13.69
C ILE A 653 -38.15 10.04 13.35
N THR A 654 -38.57 10.92 14.25
CA THR A 654 -38.45 12.38 14.09
C THR A 654 -37.08 12.88 14.55
N LYS A 655 -36.71 14.10 14.14
CA LYS A 655 -35.47 14.76 14.56
C LYS A 655 -35.40 15.04 16.07
N HIS A 656 -36.51 14.92 16.80
CA HIS A 656 -36.53 15.01 18.27
C HIS A 656 -35.74 13.89 18.95
N HIS A 657 -35.45 12.80 18.24
CA HIS A 657 -34.62 11.72 18.76
C HIS A 657 -33.11 12.00 18.67
N LEU A 658 -32.71 13.14 18.10
CA LEU A 658 -31.31 13.54 17.93
C LEU A 658 -30.88 14.53 19.01
N PHE A 659 -29.69 14.31 19.55
CA PHE A 659 -29.05 15.27 20.45
C PHE A 659 -27.62 15.60 20.01
N ALA A 660 -27.20 16.82 20.35
CA ALA A 660 -25.85 17.31 20.05
C ALA A 660 -24.78 16.69 20.97
N SER A 661 -25.11 16.33 22.20
CA SER A 661 -24.18 15.76 23.17
C SER A 661 -24.84 14.69 24.04
N LEU A 662 -24.03 13.77 24.56
CA LEU A 662 -24.48 12.74 25.49
C LEU A 662 -25.12 13.35 26.74
N HIS A 663 -24.50 14.39 27.29
CA HIS A 663 -25.01 15.05 28.49
C HIS A 663 -26.37 15.71 28.24
N HIS A 664 -26.58 16.34 27.07
CA HIS A 664 -27.90 16.87 26.72
C HIS A 664 -28.94 15.77 26.57
N ALA A 665 -28.59 14.66 25.91
CA ALA A 665 -29.50 13.51 25.80
C ALA A 665 -29.92 12.97 27.17
N VAL A 666 -28.96 12.84 28.11
CA VAL A 666 -29.20 12.39 29.49
C VAL A 666 -30.04 13.39 30.30
N MET A 667 -29.86 14.70 30.12
CA MET A 667 -30.60 15.70 30.89
C MET A 667 -32.02 15.96 30.36
N LEU A 668 -32.23 15.85 29.04
CA LEU A 668 -33.51 16.18 28.39
C LEU A 668 -34.43 14.97 28.20
N TYR A 669 -33.94 13.72 28.20
CA TYR A 669 -34.83 12.56 28.08
C TYR A 669 -35.92 12.48 29.17
N PRO A 670 -35.69 12.86 30.45
CA PRO A 670 -36.74 12.77 31.47
C PRO A 670 -37.88 13.74 31.16
N VAL A 671 -37.55 14.90 30.58
CA VAL A 671 -38.52 15.95 30.21
C VAL A 671 -39.34 15.53 28.98
N LEU A 672 -38.70 14.91 27.98
CA LEU A 672 -39.40 14.38 26.81
C LEU A 672 -40.33 13.21 27.14
N ARG A 673 -40.08 12.51 28.25
CA ARG A 673 -40.96 11.45 28.76
C ARG A 673 -42.22 12.03 29.43
N THR A 674 -42.11 13.16 30.12
CA THR A 674 -43.25 13.77 30.83
C THR A 674 -44.09 14.68 29.93
N HIS A 675 -43.48 15.28 28.90
CA HIS A 675 -44.15 16.14 27.92
C HIS A 675 -43.71 15.78 26.49
N PRO A 676 -44.39 14.84 25.81
CA PRO A 676 -44.15 14.60 24.39
C PRO A 676 -44.49 15.86 23.59
N PRO A 677 -43.68 16.26 22.59
CA PRO A 677 -43.98 17.42 21.76
C PRO A 677 -45.29 17.21 20.99
N PRO A 678 -46.05 18.30 20.70
CA PRO A 678 -47.26 18.19 19.89
C PRO A 678 -46.91 17.64 18.49
N HIS A 679 -47.75 16.72 18.02
CA HIS A 679 -47.59 15.90 16.82
C HIS A 679 -47.34 16.67 15.52
#